data_AF-A0A817CZ87-F1
#
_entry.id   AF-A0A817CZ87-F1
#
_cell.length_a   1.000
_cell.length_b   1.000
_cell.length_c   1.000
_cell.angle_alpha   90.00
_cell.angle_beta   90.00
_cell.angle_gamma   90.00
#
_symmetry.space_group_name_H-M   'P 1'
#
loop_
_entity.id
_entity.type
_entity.pdbx_description
1 polymer ?
#
loop_
_entity_poly.entity_id
_entity_poly.type
_entity_poly.pdbx_seq_one_letter_code
_entity_poly.pdbx_strand_id
1 'polypeptide(L)'
;MFVVSKKLACLRLTFIRTVTTDVLRIGSVTRPVTPSNDKNQSLIPIFYYEKNLFPPSFIRHLEWLMKKDKLGQDALFVGPPGPTRRHLILAYLELTRKPYQYLQLTRDTTDSDIKQRREIQNKTALFINQAAVNAAIHGHTLVLDGLEKTERNVLPILNNLLENREMNLDNGQFLVSTQRFDELLKFYTKEQLDQLNFIRVHEDFRVIALTLPPLPDYKGHSLDPPLRSRFQLRDIGNVPLTFTEHTNLLRTLHPNVDGLFIENLLSLASLINSIDLEAVKLIHFPFDRLNLSVRLAELVPNINLADCLHRIYPYDILYKNSKESKQTIQHIFKKLAIQQQLEKSSKKILNINRQETKAIVDYEMNGKKYKITVLYLSIVPAHDTSLPITPPTFISTSYHDQLLSDLMLSHSIGDICLIGPKGCGKSLIIDQFASLLNYPIEYFVLYKDLSARELLQQRITNENGDTLWQNTPLVQAAIHGRLLVLDGIHRLNNDTLVSLQRLIHDRELFLPDGTRLLRHDRYDHLENPSKNLRRIHPSFRIIALAEPPSGSNIGSSESSSKISSSEQNWLNAETLNLFLYHQMRSLNLTEERQIVYSYLSSSNKSIPAIEHLLQFVHELRNSTETQLKTVAQSLSTRNVLRIAKHLKQNTTNYHIQLRDQLIRQTSAPFLPRLVQDAFYEALNKSGLEVNEQTIMSKINWKDSTMNNSDSLKSSFEHAAKVPFTIFYENPIHSEIIQQMHESFLLGEHLLLIGPQGVAKNRIVDHYLQTLKLPREYIQLHRDTTVQSLTIQANIINGRIVYEDSPLIKAIKEGSVAVIDEADKAPTNVTGILKSLIESGSMFLTDGRHVYPKETGNITTIPSNMIIRTHPNFRMIVLANRPGFPFLGNDFFLSLGDHFSTFPILNPPRESEIILLQNFGPNIERKKLEQLVDVFTELRQLSIDGIISYPYSLRELVSIVKHLNMFPNDSLADVIRNVFDLDNYNTDVMDRLRTILHRYGIPFHIENRTVNLAISHPLKLIPKQETWQIMMTDGGNIEQSSSIILNENSNKQSMKIIQSINRTDLRTQNFSELIYKYRLPLDETTYVHDLNVLNENKSVLILTGNPLSLWIFKLGENQAKKIVKGTFAACSNDDFNESLLFIVESFQLIFDIIVCSFTSRPDLFNAS
;
A
#
# COMPACT_ATOMS: atom_id res chain seq x y z
N MET A 1 -7.21 -72.01 1.93
CA MET A 1 -5.93 -71.49 1.37
C MET A 1 -5.68 -70.06 1.85
N PHE A 2 -5.66 -69.88 3.16
CA PHE A 2 -4.97 -68.78 3.82
C PHE A 2 -3.54 -69.26 4.10
N VAL A 3 -2.53 -68.38 4.05
CA VAL A 3 -1.20 -68.43 4.74
C VAL A 3 0.05 -68.04 3.89
N VAL A 4 0.05 -68.01 2.54
CA VAL A 4 1.34 -67.78 1.82
C VAL A 4 1.58 -66.35 1.29
N SER A 5 0.60 -65.44 1.19
CA SER A 5 0.84 -64.13 0.55
C SER A 5 1.26 -62.97 1.47
N LYS A 6 1.28 -63.13 2.80
CA LYS A 6 1.68 -62.04 3.73
C LYS A 6 3.19 -61.89 3.95
N LYS A 7 4.04 -62.84 3.51
CA LYS A 7 5.50 -62.75 3.68
C LYS A 7 6.26 -62.04 2.56
N LEU A 8 5.64 -61.75 1.42
CA LEU A 8 6.29 -61.05 0.29
C LEU A 8 5.89 -59.57 0.17
N ALA A 9 4.82 -59.11 0.82
CA ALA A 9 4.42 -57.70 0.85
C ALA A 9 5.20 -56.85 1.89
N CYS A 10 5.99 -57.47 2.76
CA CYS A 10 6.84 -56.79 3.75
C CYS A 10 8.25 -56.39 3.26
N LEU A 11 8.57 -56.57 1.97
CA LEU A 11 9.91 -56.32 1.41
C LEU A 11 10.03 -55.05 0.53
N ARG A 12 9.26 -54.01 0.83
CA ARG A 12 9.59 -52.62 0.42
C ARG A 12 9.53 -51.68 1.60
N LEU A 13 10.23 -52.03 2.67
CA LEU A 13 10.53 -51.10 3.75
C LEU A 13 11.57 -50.08 3.23
N THR A 14 11.08 -48.99 2.66
CA THR A 14 11.86 -47.80 2.27
C THR A 14 12.38 -47.09 3.51
N PHE A 15 13.40 -47.65 4.15
CA PHE A 15 14.11 -46.97 5.23
C PHE A 15 15.26 -46.12 4.66
N ILE A 16 15.46 -44.95 5.26
CA ILE A 16 16.74 -44.25 5.20
C ILE A 16 17.71 -45.03 6.09
N ARG A 17 18.79 -45.56 5.50
CA ARG A 17 19.82 -46.31 6.22
C ARG A 17 21.19 -45.72 5.88
N THR A 18 21.93 -45.31 6.89
CA THR A 18 23.38 -45.15 6.79
C THR A 18 23.97 -46.56 6.71
N VAL A 19 24.51 -46.95 5.55
CA VAL A 19 25.05 -48.30 5.31
C VAL A 19 26.46 -48.39 5.91
N THR A 20 27.21 -47.29 5.86
CA THR A 20 28.47 -46.99 6.54
C THR A 20 28.49 -45.49 6.90
N THR A 21 29.51 -44.97 7.60
CA THR A 21 29.67 -43.52 7.82
C THR A 21 29.72 -42.72 6.51
N ASP A 22 30.08 -43.40 5.41
CA ASP A 22 30.44 -42.79 4.14
C ASP A 22 29.45 -43.15 3.01
N VAL A 23 28.41 -43.95 3.27
CA VAL A 23 27.41 -44.35 2.27
C VAL A 23 26.00 -44.21 2.81
N LEU A 24 25.22 -43.34 2.18
CA LEU A 24 23.81 -43.12 2.46
C LEU A 24 22.94 -43.92 1.51
N ARG A 25 21.94 -44.62 2.05
CA ARG A 25 20.87 -45.27 1.28
C ARG A 25 19.53 -44.64 1.59
N ILE A 26 18.84 -44.14 0.57
CA ILE A 26 17.47 -43.65 0.63
C ILE A 26 16.63 -44.51 -0.32
N GLY A 27 15.74 -45.34 0.25
CA GLY A 27 14.92 -46.27 -0.52
C GLY A 27 15.76 -47.26 -1.32
N SER A 28 15.64 -47.21 -2.65
CA SER A 28 16.38 -48.10 -3.57
C SER A 28 17.76 -47.61 -4.00
N VAL A 29 18.11 -46.36 -3.69
CA VAL A 29 19.31 -45.71 -4.25
C VAL A 29 20.36 -45.52 -3.16
N THR A 30 21.63 -45.67 -3.52
CA THR A 30 22.79 -45.45 -2.66
C THR A 30 23.67 -44.34 -3.23
N ARG A 31 24.27 -43.56 -2.33
CA ARG A 31 25.20 -42.48 -2.66
C ARG A 31 26.35 -42.45 -1.64
N PRO A 32 27.61 -42.30 -2.07
CA PRO A 32 28.70 -41.97 -1.17
C PRO A 32 28.52 -40.55 -0.60
N VAL A 33 28.78 -40.38 0.69
CA VAL A 33 28.77 -39.11 1.40
C VAL A 33 30.21 -38.74 1.70
N THR A 34 30.70 -37.67 1.08
CA THR A 34 32.03 -37.13 1.38
C THR A 34 31.99 -36.32 2.67
N PRO A 35 32.98 -36.45 3.57
CA PRO A 35 33.12 -35.54 4.70
C PRO A 35 33.40 -34.13 4.17
N SER A 36 32.66 -33.15 4.67
CA SER A 36 32.82 -31.76 4.27
C SER A 36 34.06 -31.14 4.91
N ASN A 37 34.79 -30.30 4.17
CA ASN A 37 35.85 -29.46 4.73
C ASN A 37 35.31 -28.56 5.86
N ASP A 38 36.10 -28.33 6.92
CA ASP A 38 35.72 -27.51 8.08
C ASP A 38 35.16 -26.12 7.72
N LYS A 39 35.68 -25.51 6.64
CA LYS A 39 35.22 -24.20 6.13
C LYS A 39 33.74 -24.19 5.67
N ASN A 40 33.17 -25.35 5.33
CA ASN A 40 31.82 -25.49 4.78
C ASN A 40 30.79 -25.94 5.82
N GLN A 41 31.20 -26.21 7.06
CA GLN A 41 30.32 -26.74 8.11
C GLN A 41 29.13 -25.82 8.40
N SER A 42 29.33 -24.50 8.37
CA SER A 42 28.25 -23.53 8.58
C SER A 42 27.22 -23.49 7.44
N LEU A 43 27.57 -23.99 6.25
CA LEU A 43 26.68 -24.04 5.08
C LEU A 43 25.88 -25.33 5.00
N ILE A 44 26.11 -26.29 5.90
CA ILE A 44 25.35 -27.54 5.97
C ILE A 44 24.12 -27.32 6.88
N PRO A 45 22.92 -27.71 6.44
CA PRO A 45 21.74 -27.65 7.27
C PRO A 45 21.77 -28.73 8.35
N ILE A 46 21.23 -28.41 9.53
CA ILE A 46 21.14 -29.30 10.70
C ILE A 46 19.75 -29.10 11.31
N PHE A 47 19.17 -30.15 11.90
CA PHE A 47 17.85 -30.17 12.56
C PHE A 47 16.64 -30.16 11.62
N TYR A 48 16.81 -30.64 10.39
CA TYR A 48 15.73 -30.81 9.41
C TYR A 48 15.32 -32.27 9.22
N TYR A 49 16.20 -33.22 9.56
CA TYR A 49 15.92 -34.65 9.55
C TYR A 49 15.97 -35.24 10.97
N GLU A 50 14.84 -35.78 11.43
CA GLU A 50 14.78 -36.59 12.64
C GLU A 50 14.21 -37.98 12.33
N LYS A 51 15.02 -39.02 12.58
CA LYS A 51 14.78 -40.39 12.11
C LYS A 51 13.40 -40.96 12.51
N ASN A 52 12.90 -40.60 13.69
CA ASN A 52 11.64 -41.12 14.24
C ASN A 52 10.42 -40.25 13.90
N LEU A 53 10.63 -39.01 13.46
CA LEU A 53 9.57 -38.05 13.16
C LEU A 53 9.40 -37.81 11.65
N PHE A 54 10.31 -38.33 10.81
CA PHE A 54 10.26 -38.06 9.38
C PHE A 54 9.17 -38.88 8.66
N PRO A 55 8.20 -38.26 7.98
CA PRO A 55 7.10 -38.97 7.34
C PRO A 55 7.53 -39.91 6.20
N PRO A 56 6.93 -41.11 6.06
CA PRO A 56 7.25 -42.07 5.00
C PRO A 56 7.01 -41.54 3.58
N SER A 57 5.94 -40.78 3.34
CA SER A 57 5.65 -40.14 2.06
C SER A 57 6.79 -39.24 1.57
N PHE A 58 7.43 -38.50 2.48
CA PHE A 58 8.57 -37.64 2.19
C PHE A 58 9.80 -38.41 1.70
N ILE A 59 9.99 -39.66 2.12
CA ILE A 59 11.11 -40.50 1.67
C ILE A 59 11.08 -40.69 0.15
N ARG A 60 9.90 -40.76 -0.47
CA ARG A 60 9.77 -40.88 -1.93
C ARG A 60 10.28 -39.63 -2.66
N HIS A 61 10.06 -38.46 -2.08
CA HIS A 61 10.56 -37.19 -2.62
C HIS A 61 12.08 -37.09 -2.46
N LEU A 62 12.64 -37.52 -1.32
CA LEU A 62 14.08 -37.59 -1.11
C LEU A 62 14.76 -38.60 -2.05
N GLU A 63 14.15 -39.78 -2.24
CA GLU A 63 14.66 -40.78 -3.18
C GLU A 63 14.67 -40.24 -4.62
N TRP A 64 13.61 -39.54 -5.03
CA TRP A 64 13.55 -38.89 -6.34
C TRP A 64 14.64 -37.83 -6.49
N LEU A 65 14.85 -37.00 -5.47
CA LEU A 65 15.90 -35.96 -5.49
C LEU A 65 17.29 -36.57 -5.57
N MET A 66 17.55 -37.66 -4.85
CA MET A 66 18.82 -38.37 -4.91
C MET A 66 19.08 -39.01 -6.29
N LYS A 67 18.05 -39.49 -6.97
CA LYS A 67 18.16 -39.97 -8.37
C LYS A 67 18.56 -38.84 -9.30
N LYS A 68 17.96 -37.66 -9.16
CA LYS A 68 18.23 -36.49 -10.00
C LYS A 68 19.63 -35.93 -9.77
N ASP A 69 20.04 -35.83 -8.51
CA ASP A 69 21.39 -35.40 -8.14
C ASP A 69 22.47 -36.36 -8.69
N LYS A 70 22.24 -37.68 -8.63
CA LYS A 70 23.14 -38.69 -9.22
C LYS A 70 23.24 -38.59 -10.75
N LEU A 71 22.18 -38.16 -11.42
CA LEU A 71 22.16 -37.91 -12.87
C LEU A 71 22.74 -36.55 -13.26
N GLY A 72 23.10 -35.69 -12.30
CA GLY A 72 23.55 -34.34 -12.59
C GLY A 72 22.45 -33.36 -13.00
N GLN A 73 21.17 -33.67 -12.72
CA GLN A 73 20.02 -32.89 -13.16
C GLN A 73 19.58 -31.89 -12.09
N ASP A 74 19.22 -30.67 -12.52
CA ASP A 74 18.60 -29.65 -11.66
C ASP A 74 17.13 -29.99 -11.39
N ALA A 75 16.63 -29.62 -10.20
CA ALA A 75 15.32 -30.02 -9.71
C ALA A 75 14.44 -28.80 -9.37
N LEU A 76 13.13 -28.94 -9.57
CA LEU A 76 12.12 -27.94 -9.20
C LEU A 76 11.01 -28.60 -8.39
N PHE A 77 10.76 -28.08 -7.20
CA PHE A 77 9.68 -28.52 -6.32
C PHE A 77 8.50 -27.56 -6.38
N VAL A 78 7.32 -28.13 -6.63
CA VAL A 78 6.03 -27.43 -6.63
C VAL A 78 5.21 -27.94 -5.45
N GLY A 79 4.47 -27.06 -4.78
CA GLY A 79 3.56 -27.44 -3.69
C GLY A 79 2.90 -26.19 -3.08
N PRO A 80 2.11 -26.31 -2.01
CA PRO A 80 1.47 -25.17 -1.35
C PRO A 80 2.51 -24.26 -0.67
N PRO A 81 2.16 -23.00 -0.35
CA PRO A 81 3.03 -22.12 0.41
C PRO A 81 3.27 -22.67 1.82
N GLY A 82 4.46 -22.43 2.34
CA GLY A 82 4.87 -22.87 3.68
C GLY A 82 6.28 -23.46 3.72
N PRO A 83 6.76 -23.83 4.92
CA PRO A 83 8.10 -24.36 5.11
C PRO A 83 8.32 -25.77 4.55
N THR A 84 7.28 -26.59 4.38
CA THR A 84 7.43 -28.02 4.04
C THR A 84 8.36 -28.30 2.85
N ARG A 85 8.19 -27.61 1.71
CA ARG A 85 9.02 -27.85 0.50
C ARG A 85 10.51 -27.59 0.77
N ARG A 86 10.77 -26.53 1.53
CA ARG A 86 12.11 -26.06 1.89
C ARG A 86 12.74 -26.97 2.94
N HIS A 87 11.98 -27.39 3.94
CA HIS A 87 12.41 -28.37 4.95
C HIS A 87 12.77 -29.72 4.32
N LEU A 88 12.04 -30.18 3.30
CA LEU A 88 12.39 -31.37 2.53
C LEU A 88 13.75 -31.26 1.85
N ILE A 89 14.04 -30.12 1.20
CA ILE A 89 15.32 -29.88 0.55
C ILE A 89 16.45 -29.79 1.59
N LEU A 90 16.23 -29.09 2.69
CA LEU A 90 17.23 -28.96 3.76
C LEU A 90 17.49 -30.30 4.45
N ALA A 91 16.47 -31.14 4.65
CA ALA A 91 16.65 -32.50 5.16
C ALA A 91 17.47 -33.37 4.19
N TYR A 92 17.28 -33.24 2.87
CA TYR A 92 18.12 -33.91 1.88
C TYR A 92 19.59 -33.47 1.96
N LEU A 93 19.82 -32.16 2.08
CA LEU A 93 21.16 -31.57 2.16
C LEU A 93 21.87 -31.93 3.47
N GLU A 94 21.11 -32.03 4.58
CA GLU A 94 21.61 -32.51 5.88
C GLU A 94 22.05 -33.97 5.77
N LEU A 95 21.19 -34.84 5.22
CA LEU A 95 21.48 -36.27 5.04
C LEU A 95 22.69 -36.52 4.13
N THR A 96 22.87 -35.69 3.09
CA THR A 96 23.97 -35.80 2.13
C THR A 96 25.21 -35.00 2.53
N ARG A 97 25.17 -34.25 3.64
CA ARG A 97 26.23 -33.35 4.13
C ARG A 97 26.72 -32.36 3.07
N LYS A 98 25.81 -31.88 2.21
CA LYS A 98 26.14 -30.94 1.15
C LYS A 98 25.97 -29.49 1.63
N PRO A 99 26.99 -28.62 1.42
CA PRO A 99 26.81 -27.19 1.66
C PRO A 99 25.82 -26.60 0.66
N TYR A 100 25.03 -25.62 1.10
CA TYR A 100 24.11 -24.89 0.24
C TYR A 100 24.30 -23.39 0.32
N GLN A 101 23.94 -22.73 -0.77
CA GLN A 101 23.70 -21.29 -0.84
C GLN A 101 22.22 -21.09 -1.10
N TYR A 102 21.62 -20.08 -0.49
CA TYR A 102 20.20 -19.78 -0.63
C TYR A 102 20.04 -18.40 -1.25
N LEU A 103 19.20 -18.33 -2.28
CA LEU A 103 18.83 -17.09 -2.95
C LEU A 103 17.31 -16.99 -2.95
N GLN A 104 16.80 -16.05 -2.17
CA GLN A 104 15.39 -15.70 -2.22
C GLN A 104 15.15 -14.73 -3.37
N LEU A 105 14.16 -15.06 -4.17
CA LEU A 105 13.76 -14.31 -5.33
C LEU A 105 12.48 -13.54 -5.02
N THR A 106 12.53 -12.25 -5.32
CA THR A 106 11.43 -11.29 -5.16
C THR A 106 11.33 -10.44 -6.42
N ARG A 107 10.27 -9.64 -6.54
CA ARG A 107 10.13 -8.67 -7.62
C ARG A 107 11.31 -7.69 -7.67
N ASP A 108 11.88 -7.34 -6.51
CA ASP A 108 12.97 -6.36 -6.41
C ASP A 108 14.37 -6.98 -6.59
N THR A 109 14.47 -8.26 -6.95
CA THR A 109 15.77 -8.92 -7.16
C THR A 109 16.46 -8.33 -8.38
N THR A 110 17.76 -8.03 -8.29
CA THR A 110 18.55 -7.45 -9.39
C THR A 110 19.71 -8.35 -9.79
N ASP A 111 20.36 -8.04 -10.91
CA ASP A 111 21.57 -8.74 -11.37
C ASP A 111 22.67 -8.75 -10.28
N SER A 112 22.78 -7.65 -9.52
CA SER A 112 23.77 -7.51 -8.45
C SER A 112 23.54 -8.46 -7.27
N ASP A 113 22.31 -8.95 -7.08
CA ASP A 113 21.96 -9.90 -6.01
C ASP A 113 22.24 -11.36 -6.44
N ILE A 114 22.34 -11.61 -7.75
CA ILE A 114 22.62 -12.94 -8.32
C ILE A 114 24.10 -13.14 -8.61
N LYS A 115 24.73 -12.17 -9.29
CA LYS A 115 26.11 -12.24 -9.76
C LYS A 115 27.12 -11.74 -8.73
N GLN A 116 27.43 -10.45 -8.82
CA GLN A 116 28.39 -9.75 -8.02
C GLN A 116 27.80 -8.41 -7.65
N ARG A 117 28.01 -8.00 -6.40
CA ARG A 117 27.71 -6.64 -6.00
C ARG A 117 28.99 -5.81 -6.05
N ARG A 118 28.84 -4.56 -6.46
CA ARG A 118 29.90 -3.55 -6.41
C ARG A 118 29.81 -2.76 -5.10
N GLU A 119 30.91 -2.70 -4.36
CA GLU A 119 31.08 -1.87 -3.16
C GLU A 119 32.26 -0.92 -3.35
N ILE A 120 32.16 0.29 -2.83
CA ILE A 120 33.25 1.27 -2.85
C ILE A 120 33.94 1.21 -1.49
N GLN A 121 35.22 0.84 -1.49
CA GLN A 121 36.08 0.83 -0.30
C GLN A 121 37.41 1.50 -0.65
N ASN A 122 37.87 2.44 0.18
CA ASN A 122 39.10 3.20 -0.04
C ASN A 122 39.16 3.84 -1.45
N LYS A 123 38.04 4.40 -1.93
CA LYS A 123 37.89 4.97 -3.29
C LYS A 123 38.08 3.98 -4.46
N THR A 124 38.10 2.68 -4.19
CA THR A 124 38.18 1.62 -5.21
C THR A 124 36.90 0.79 -5.24
N ALA A 125 36.52 0.30 -6.42
CA ALA A 125 35.38 -0.58 -6.57
C ALA A 125 35.79 -2.05 -6.33
N LEU A 126 35.26 -2.65 -5.28
CA LEU A 126 35.44 -4.05 -4.93
C LEU A 126 34.18 -4.84 -5.35
N PHE A 127 34.38 -5.94 -6.07
CA PHE A 127 33.30 -6.82 -6.52
C PHE A 127 33.22 -8.05 -5.61
N ILE A 128 32.04 -8.25 -5.00
CA ILE A 128 31.80 -9.36 -4.06
C ILE A 128 30.82 -10.35 -4.69
N ASN A 129 31.26 -11.60 -4.85
CA ASN A 129 30.45 -12.71 -5.36
C ASN A 129 29.23 -12.98 -4.47
N GLN A 130 28.06 -13.09 -5.09
CA GLN A 130 26.81 -13.45 -4.42
C GLN A 130 26.56 -14.96 -4.43
N ALA A 131 25.40 -15.36 -3.89
CA ALA A 131 25.04 -16.75 -3.62
C ALA A 131 25.18 -17.68 -4.85
N ALA A 132 24.72 -17.25 -6.04
CA ALA A 132 24.76 -18.08 -7.24
C ALA A 132 26.19 -18.31 -7.75
N VAL A 133 27.02 -17.26 -7.76
CA VAL A 133 28.42 -17.33 -8.18
C VAL A 133 29.24 -18.16 -7.19
N ASN A 134 29.08 -17.91 -5.88
CA ASN A 134 29.76 -18.70 -4.85
C ASN A 134 29.37 -20.18 -4.91
N ALA A 135 28.10 -20.49 -5.21
CA ALA A 135 27.66 -21.87 -5.39
C ALA A 135 28.32 -22.54 -6.60
N ALA A 136 28.40 -21.83 -7.74
CA ALA A 136 29.02 -22.33 -8.96
C ALA A 136 30.53 -22.58 -8.79
N ILE A 137 31.26 -21.66 -8.14
CA ILE A 137 32.72 -21.77 -7.95
C ILE A 137 33.08 -22.88 -6.95
N HIS A 138 32.33 -22.99 -5.85
CA HIS A 138 32.66 -23.92 -4.76
C HIS A 138 31.94 -25.27 -4.82
N GLY A 139 31.05 -25.47 -5.81
CA GLY A 139 30.27 -26.71 -5.95
C GLY A 139 29.19 -26.89 -4.89
N HIS A 140 28.69 -25.79 -4.33
CA HIS A 140 27.58 -25.84 -3.37
C HIS A 140 26.26 -26.03 -4.12
N THR A 141 25.25 -26.56 -3.42
CA THR A 141 23.89 -26.60 -3.97
C THR A 141 23.27 -25.21 -3.88
N LEU A 142 22.81 -24.65 -4.99
CA LEU A 142 22.05 -23.39 -5.01
C LEU A 142 20.56 -23.67 -4.82
N VAL A 143 19.97 -23.11 -3.76
CA VAL A 143 18.53 -23.18 -3.50
C VAL A 143 17.89 -21.87 -3.94
N LEU A 144 17.03 -21.93 -4.96
CA LEU A 144 16.26 -20.78 -5.47
C LEU A 144 14.84 -20.84 -4.91
N ASP A 145 14.36 -19.77 -4.28
CA ASP A 145 13.01 -19.75 -3.68
C ASP A 145 12.20 -18.54 -4.17
N GLY A 146 11.03 -18.80 -4.78
CA GLY A 146 10.15 -17.76 -5.34
C GLY A 146 10.39 -17.45 -6.82
N LEU A 147 10.67 -18.47 -7.65
CA LEU A 147 10.86 -18.29 -9.10
C LEU A 147 9.66 -17.62 -9.79
N GLU A 148 8.44 -17.84 -9.29
CA GLU A 148 7.22 -17.22 -9.79
C GLU A 148 7.10 -15.71 -9.49
N LYS A 149 7.96 -15.17 -8.61
CA LYS A 149 7.89 -13.78 -8.11
C LYS A 149 8.91 -12.86 -8.74
N THR A 150 9.89 -13.38 -9.46
CA THR A 150 10.91 -12.56 -10.13
C THR A 150 10.33 -11.78 -11.29
N GLU A 151 10.85 -10.58 -11.50
CA GLU A 151 10.66 -9.87 -12.76
C GLU A 151 11.34 -10.60 -13.94
N ARG A 152 10.75 -10.47 -15.13
CA ARG A 152 11.19 -11.17 -16.34
C ARG A 152 12.59 -10.77 -16.83
N ASN A 153 13.05 -9.57 -16.48
CA ASN A 153 14.39 -9.04 -16.79
C ASN A 153 15.53 -9.86 -16.13
N VAL A 154 15.28 -10.50 -14.99
CA VAL A 154 16.29 -11.26 -14.23
C VAL A 154 16.40 -12.71 -14.71
N LEU A 155 15.32 -13.27 -15.26
CA LEU A 155 15.27 -14.67 -15.69
C LEU A 155 16.35 -15.06 -16.72
N PRO A 156 16.69 -14.23 -17.74
CA PRO A 156 17.76 -14.54 -18.69
C PRO A 156 19.14 -14.78 -18.05
N ILE A 157 19.44 -14.08 -16.95
CA ILE A 157 20.72 -14.22 -16.23
C ILE A 157 20.82 -15.61 -15.59
N LEU A 158 19.75 -16.05 -14.92
CA LEU A 158 19.67 -17.39 -14.36
C LEU A 158 19.65 -18.45 -15.45
N ASN A 159 19.02 -18.15 -16.58
CA ASN A 159 18.90 -19.06 -17.70
C ASN A 159 20.28 -19.60 -18.12
N ASN A 160 21.22 -18.72 -18.47
CA ASN A 160 22.54 -19.13 -18.96
C ASN A 160 23.33 -19.98 -17.94
N LEU A 161 23.21 -19.65 -16.64
CA LEU A 161 23.83 -20.42 -15.57
C LEU A 161 23.21 -21.81 -15.40
N LEU A 162 21.90 -21.94 -15.64
CA LEU A 162 21.19 -23.22 -15.53
C LEU A 162 21.48 -24.16 -16.71
N GLU A 163 21.61 -23.64 -17.92
CA GLU A 163 21.81 -24.45 -19.13
C GLU A 163 23.28 -24.73 -19.42
N ASN A 164 24.09 -23.68 -19.54
CA ASN A 164 25.47 -23.82 -20.00
C ASN A 164 26.47 -23.80 -18.84
N ARG A 165 26.03 -23.50 -17.60
CA ARG A 165 26.93 -23.20 -16.47
C ARG A 165 27.88 -22.04 -16.81
N GLU A 166 27.39 -21.08 -17.59
CA GLU A 166 28.16 -19.92 -18.07
C GLU A 166 27.52 -18.62 -17.60
N MET A 167 28.35 -17.66 -17.22
CA MET A 167 27.90 -16.37 -16.68
C MET A 167 29.01 -15.32 -16.78
N ASN A 168 28.69 -14.16 -17.37
CA ASN A 168 29.56 -12.98 -17.32
C ASN A 168 29.48 -12.33 -15.94
N LEU A 169 30.63 -12.02 -15.34
CA LEU A 169 30.76 -11.33 -14.07
C LEU A 169 31.17 -9.87 -14.28
N ASP A 170 30.74 -8.98 -13.40
CA ASP A 170 30.91 -7.53 -13.56
C ASP A 170 32.36 -7.07 -13.40
N ASN A 171 33.20 -7.87 -12.73
CA ASN A 171 34.64 -7.66 -12.65
C ASN A 171 35.42 -8.09 -13.91
N GLY A 172 34.73 -8.52 -14.97
CA GLY A 172 35.32 -8.98 -16.22
C GLY A 172 35.71 -10.47 -16.24
N GLN A 173 35.40 -11.21 -15.17
CA GLN A 173 35.55 -12.67 -15.14
C GLN A 173 34.40 -13.38 -15.86
N PHE A 174 34.66 -14.59 -16.35
CA PHE A 174 33.66 -15.40 -17.03
C PHE A 174 33.61 -16.81 -16.43
N LEU A 175 32.44 -17.23 -15.96
CA LEU A 175 32.22 -18.61 -15.55
C LEU A 175 32.12 -19.50 -16.79
N VAL A 176 32.88 -20.58 -16.81
CA VAL A 176 32.93 -21.57 -17.90
C VAL A 176 32.55 -22.94 -17.34
N SER A 177 31.78 -23.69 -18.12
CA SER A 177 31.40 -25.07 -17.77
C SER A 177 32.63 -25.96 -17.55
N THR A 178 32.50 -26.97 -16.69
CA THR A 178 33.58 -27.91 -16.36
C THR A 178 34.14 -28.57 -17.62
N GLN A 179 33.27 -29.12 -18.44
CA GLN A 179 33.62 -29.83 -19.68
C GLN A 179 34.38 -28.92 -20.65
N ARG A 180 33.89 -27.70 -20.86
CA ARG A 180 34.50 -26.74 -21.78
C ARG A 180 35.85 -26.24 -21.27
N PHE A 181 35.96 -25.98 -19.97
CA PHE A 181 37.24 -25.57 -19.37
C PHE A 181 38.29 -26.69 -19.48
N ASP A 182 37.88 -27.96 -19.25
CA ASP A 182 38.76 -29.11 -19.36
C ASP A 182 39.17 -29.40 -20.82
N GLU A 183 38.32 -29.09 -21.80
CA GLU A 183 38.68 -29.11 -23.22
C GLU A 183 39.69 -28.01 -23.57
N LEU A 184 39.50 -26.79 -23.05
CA LEU A 184 40.43 -25.68 -23.28
C LEU A 184 41.81 -25.95 -22.68
N LEU A 185 41.88 -26.63 -21.53
CA LEU A 185 43.14 -27.05 -20.90
C LEU A 185 43.97 -28.02 -21.77
N LYS A 186 43.37 -28.67 -22.77
CA LYS A 186 44.11 -29.52 -23.72
C LYS A 186 44.89 -28.71 -24.74
N PHE A 187 44.45 -27.50 -25.06
CA PHE A 187 45.03 -26.63 -26.08
C PHE A 187 45.80 -25.44 -25.49
N TYR A 188 45.42 -24.98 -24.30
CA TYR A 188 45.95 -23.80 -23.62
C TYR A 188 46.43 -24.14 -22.22
N THR A 189 47.42 -23.40 -21.73
CA THR A 189 47.87 -23.52 -20.34
C THR A 189 46.89 -22.84 -19.38
N LYS A 190 46.86 -23.29 -18.12
CA LYS A 190 46.00 -22.68 -17.09
C LYS A 190 46.28 -21.18 -16.92
N GLU A 191 47.56 -20.76 -16.99
CA GLU A 191 47.94 -19.34 -16.90
C GLU A 191 47.37 -18.49 -18.03
N GLN A 192 47.30 -19.02 -19.26
CA GLN A 192 46.65 -18.34 -20.39
C GLN A 192 45.14 -18.22 -20.20
N LEU A 193 44.50 -19.23 -19.62
CA LEU A 193 43.07 -19.18 -19.30
C LEU A 193 42.77 -18.21 -18.14
N ASP A 194 43.65 -18.15 -17.15
CA ASP A 194 43.58 -17.21 -16.03
C ASP A 194 43.79 -15.77 -16.53
N GLN A 195 44.67 -15.53 -17.52
CA GLN A 195 44.81 -14.22 -18.21
C GLN A 195 43.54 -13.80 -18.96
N LEU A 196 42.74 -14.75 -19.44
CA LEU A 196 41.43 -14.50 -20.04
C LEU A 196 40.33 -14.33 -18.97
N ASN A 197 40.67 -14.37 -17.68
CA ASN A 197 39.75 -14.29 -16.55
C ASN A 197 38.66 -15.37 -16.55
N PHE A 198 38.97 -16.57 -17.08
CA PHE A 198 38.05 -17.69 -17.08
C PHE A 198 38.07 -18.43 -15.74
N ILE A 199 36.89 -18.69 -15.20
CA ILE A 199 36.70 -19.42 -13.95
C ILE A 199 35.97 -20.72 -14.25
N ARG A 200 36.60 -21.85 -13.92
CA ARG A 200 35.98 -23.17 -14.01
C ARG A 200 34.86 -23.30 -12.97
N VAL A 201 33.64 -23.60 -13.41
CA VAL A 201 32.54 -24.01 -12.53
C VAL A 201 32.86 -25.37 -11.92
N HIS A 202 32.36 -25.67 -10.71
CA HIS A 202 32.59 -26.95 -10.05
C HIS A 202 31.61 -28.05 -10.55
N GLU A 203 32.08 -29.29 -10.69
CA GLU A 203 31.28 -30.42 -11.21
C GLU A 203 30.08 -30.79 -10.32
N ASP A 204 30.21 -30.63 -9.01
CA ASP A 204 29.15 -30.87 -8.04
C ASP A 204 28.10 -29.74 -7.93
N PHE A 205 28.26 -28.65 -8.68
CA PHE A 205 27.28 -27.55 -8.66
C PHE A 205 25.90 -28.04 -9.14
N ARG A 206 24.87 -27.86 -8.31
CA ARG A 206 23.48 -28.26 -8.59
C ARG A 206 22.53 -27.15 -8.19
N VAL A 207 21.42 -27.03 -8.91
CA VAL A 207 20.35 -26.09 -8.56
C VAL A 207 19.08 -26.83 -8.17
N ILE A 208 18.52 -26.44 -7.03
CA ILE A 208 17.21 -26.91 -6.56
C ILE A 208 16.32 -25.68 -6.37
N ALA A 209 15.24 -25.59 -7.14
CA ALA A 209 14.32 -24.48 -7.10
C ALA A 209 12.99 -24.82 -6.41
N LEU A 210 12.35 -23.81 -5.84
CA LEU A 210 11.03 -23.84 -5.20
C LEU A 210 10.10 -22.88 -5.92
N THR A 211 8.89 -23.35 -6.23
CA THR A 211 7.83 -22.54 -6.84
C THR A 211 6.46 -22.87 -6.25
N LEU A 212 5.56 -21.89 -6.29
CA LEU A 212 4.14 -22.13 -6.03
C LEU A 212 3.48 -22.89 -7.19
N PRO A 213 2.34 -23.56 -6.96
CA PRO A 213 1.55 -24.18 -8.00
C PRO A 213 0.82 -23.07 -8.79
N PRO A 214 0.66 -23.23 -10.12
CA PRO A 214 -0.08 -22.27 -10.94
C PRO A 214 -1.60 -22.44 -10.77
N LEU A 215 -2.11 -22.24 -9.56
CA LEU A 215 -3.54 -22.25 -9.23
C LEU A 215 -4.05 -20.81 -9.09
N PRO A 216 -5.34 -20.54 -9.36
CA PRO A 216 -5.91 -19.19 -9.24
C PRO A 216 -5.74 -18.58 -7.83
N ASP A 217 -5.66 -19.42 -6.80
CA ASP A 217 -5.49 -18.99 -5.40
C ASP A 217 -4.06 -18.56 -5.05
N TYR A 218 -3.07 -18.94 -5.85
CA TYR A 218 -1.66 -18.61 -5.65
C TYR A 218 -1.22 -17.59 -6.69
N LYS A 219 -1.01 -16.35 -6.24
CA LYS A 219 -0.55 -15.26 -7.10
C LYS A 219 0.93 -15.45 -7.45
N GLY A 220 1.25 -15.35 -8.74
CA GLY A 220 2.61 -15.43 -9.26
C GLY A 220 2.61 -15.38 -10.79
N HIS A 221 3.76 -15.07 -11.37
CA HIS A 221 3.95 -15.15 -12.82
C HIS A 221 4.12 -16.60 -13.25
N SER A 222 3.48 -16.98 -14.36
CA SER A 222 3.78 -18.27 -14.98
C SER A 222 5.25 -18.30 -15.40
N LEU A 223 5.94 -19.38 -15.07
CA LEU A 223 7.34 -19.57 -15.47
C LEU A 223 7.44 -19.62 -16.99
N ASP A 224 8.40 -18.88 -17.54
CA ASP A 224 8.67 -18.89 -18.97
C ASP A 224 9.02 -20.32 -19.44
N PRO A 225 8.44 -20.80 -20.57
CA PRO A 225 8.67 -22.18 -21.04
C PRO A 225 10.15 -22.60 -21.14
N PRO A 226 11.09 -21.73 -21.62
CA PRO A 226 12.51 -22.07 -21.69
C PRO A 226 13.20 -22.26 -20.33
N LEU A 227 12.72 -21.55 -19.31
CA LEU A 227 13.24 -21.70 -17.95
C LEU A 227 12.66 -22.97 -17.31
N ARG A 228 11.36 -23.20 -17.51
CA ARG A 228 10.65 -24.38 -17.00
C ARG A 228 11.26 -25.68 -17.52
N SER A 229 11.68 -25.75 -18.78
CA SER A 229 12.22 -26.98 -19.39
C SER A 229 13.59 -27.41 -18.83
N ARG A 230 14.31 -26.52 -18.14
CA ARG A 230 15.63 -26.80 -17.55
C ARG A 230 15.55 -27.61 -16.26
N PHE A 231 14.39 -27.57 -15.60
CA PHE A 231 14.19 -28.29 -14.35
C PHE A 231 13.45 -29.59 -14.53
N GLN A 232 13.80 -30.57 -13.71
CA GLN A 232 12.98 -31.75 -13.49
C GLN A 232 11.97 -31.43 -12.39
N LEU A 233 10.68 -31.50 -12.71
CA LEU A 233 9.62 -31.06 -11.80
C LEU A 233 9.13 -32.19 -10.91
N ARG A 234 8.99 -31.90 -9.61
CA ARG A 234 8.34 -32.78 -8.63
C ARG A 234 7.26 -32.00 -7.88
N ASP A 235 6.03 -32.46 -8.03
CA ASP A 235 4.92 -31.98 -7.22
C ASP A 235 4.89 -32.69 -5.86
N ILE A 236 4.71 -31.92 -4.78
CA ILE A 236 4.51 -32.40 -3.41
C ILE A 236 3.01 -32.54 -3.10
N GLY A 237 2.14 -31.95 -3.91
CA GLY A 237 0.69 -31.93 -3.71
C GLY A 237 0.25 -30.87 -2.69
N ASN A 238 -1.00 -30.41 -2.80
CA ASN A 238 -1.60 -29.39 -1.92
C ASN A 238 -1.73 -29.86 -0.46
N VAL A 239 -1.81 -31.18 -0.25
CA VAL A 239 -1.75 -31.81 1.06
C VAL A 239 -0.50 -32.69 1.09
N PRO A 240 0.60 -32.22 1.69
CA PRO A 240 1.91 -32.86 1.54
C PRO A 240 2.01 -34.22 2.26
N LEU A 241 1.18 -34.46 3.30
CA LEU A 241 1.14 -35.72 4.03
C LEU A 241 -0.28 -36.28 4.06
N THR A 242 -0.38 -37.60 4.09
CA THR A 242 -1.68 -38.27 4.28
C THR A 242 -2.27 -37.96 5.66
N PHE A 243 -3.59 -38.08 5.83
CA PHE A 243 -4.27 -37.82 7.11
C PHE A 243 -3.64 -38.63 8.26
N THR A 244 -3.35 -39.91 8.02
CA THR A 244 -2.73 -40.82 9.01
C THR A 244 -1.28 -40.45 9.34
N GLU A 245 -0.52 -39.97 8.37
CA GLU A 245 0.84 -39.50 8.61
C GLU A 245 0.84 -38.21 9.44
N HIS A 246 -0.05 -37.26 9.14
CA HIS A 246 -0.22 -36.03 9.92
C HIS A 246 -0.63 -36.33 11.37
N THR A 247 -1.63 -37.21 11.59
CA THR A 247 -2.06 -37.56 12.96
C THR A 247 -0.93 -38.21 13.75
N ASN A 248 -0.18 -39.14 13.15
CA ASN A 248 0.94 -39.80 13.79
C ASN A 248 2.08 -38.82 14.11
N LEU A 249 2.38 -37.88 13.20
CA LEU A 249 3.38 -36.84 13.43
C LEU A 249 2.99 -35.94 14.61
N LEU A 250 1.75 -35.46 14.65
CA LEU A 250 1.29 -34.58 15.73
C LEU A 250 1.20 -35.31 17.07
N ARG A 251 0.78 -36.59 17.09
CA ARG A 251 0.75 -37.42 18.31
C ARG A 251 2.14 -37.75 18.86
N THR A 252 3.12 -37.94 17.98
CA THR A 252 4.51 -38.20 18.40
C THR A 252 5.19 -36.95 18.93
N LEU A 253 4.92 -35.79 18.33
CA LEU A 253 5.40 -34.49 18.81
C LEU A 253 4.73 -34.06 20.12
N HIS A 254 3.44 -34.34 20.29
CA HIS A 254 2.62 -33.89 21.43
C HIS A 254 1.82 -35.04 22.04
N PRO A 255 2.46 -35.95 22.80
CA PRO A 255 1.81 -37.13 23.36
C PRO A 255 0.76 -36.81 24.45
N ASN A 256 0.80 -35.61 25.03
CA ASN A 256 -0.07 -35.19 26.13
C ASN A 256 -1.42 -34.64 25.67
N VAL A 257 -1.62 -34.45 24.36
CA VAL A 257 -2.85 -33.85 23.80
C VAL A 257 -3.83 -34.94 23.39
N ASP A 258 -5.12 -34.69 23.60
CA ASP A 258 -6.18 -35.62 23.24
C ASP A 258 -6.16 -35.94 21.73
N GLY A 259 -6.21 -37.24 21.41
CA GLY A 259 -6.19 -37.74 20.04
C GLY A 259 -7.41 -37.29 19.24
N LEU A 260 -8.57 -37.10 19.89
CA LEU A 260 -9.80 -36.62 19.25
C LEU A 260 -9.68 -35.15 18.82
N PHE A 261 -9.00 -34.32 19.64
CA PHE A 261 -8.74 -32.92 19.29
C PHE A 261 -7.90 -32.81 18.01
N ILE A 262 -6.84 -33.62 17.90
CA ILE A 262 -5.95 -33.67 16.71
C ILE A 262 -6.74 -34.12 15.47
N GLU A 263 -7.57 -35.16 15.58
CA GLU A 263 -8.38 -35.67 14.47
C GLU A 263 -9.45 -34.65 14.00
N ASN A 264 -10.11 -33.96 14.93
CA ASN A 264 -11.08 -32.92 14.63
C ASN A 264 -10.42 -31.70 13.96
N LEU A 265 -9.24 -31.30 14.41
CA LEU A 265 -8.50 -30.18 13.83
C LEU A 265 -8.04 -30.50 12.39
N LEU A 266 -7.51 -31.71 12.18
CA LEU A 266 -7.08 -32.17 10.85
C LEU A 266 -8.26 -32.35 9.89
N SER A 267 -9.38 -32.91 10.37
CA SER A 267 -10.58 -33.06 9.53
C SER A 267 -11.11 -31.71 9.09
N LEU A 268 -11.16 -30.72 9.99
CA LEU A 268 -11.53 -29.35 9.66
C LEU A 268 -10.59 -28.75 8.58
N ALA A 269 -9.27 -28.83 8.77
CA ALA A 269 -8.31 -28.32 7.80
C ALA A 269 -8.45 -29.00 6.43
N SER A 270 -8.68 -30.32 6.41
CA SER A 270 -8.87 -31.08 5.16
C SER A 270 -10.18 -30.73 4.44
N LEU A 271 -11.25 -30.42 5.18
CA LEU A 271 -12.53 -30.00 4.63
C LEU A 271 -12.46 -28.60 4.02
N ILE A 272 -11.73 -27.66 4.64
CA ILE A 272 -11.54 -26.32 4.06
C ILE A 272 -10.82 -26.41 2.71
N ASN A 273 -9.86 -27.33 2.58
CA ASN A 273 -9.07 -27.52 1.36
C ASN A 273 -9.68 -28.52 0.37
N SER A 274 -10.91 -28.98 0.60
CA SER A 274 -11.57 -29.92 -0.31
C SER A 274 -12.00 -29.23 -1.61
N ILE A 275 -11.83 -29.95 -2.73
CA ILE A 275 -12.07 -29.48 -4.11
C ILE A 275 -13.53 -29.03 -4.30
N ASP A 276 -14.48 -29.64 -3.57
CA ASP A 276 -15.92 -29.34 -3.67
C ASP A 276 -16.28 -27.91 -3.22
N LEU A 277 -15.37 -27.18 -2.55
CA LEU A 277 -15.61 -25.83 -2.03
C LEU A 277 -14.97 -24.71 -2.88
N GLU A 278 -14.38 -25.03 -4.04
CA GLU A 278 -13.78 -24.04 -4.96
C GLU A 278 -14.79 -22.95 -5.39
N ALA A 279 -16.07 -23.29 -5.51
CA ALA A 279 -17.15 -22.35 -5.83
C ALA A 279 -17.31 -21.23 -4.77
N VAL A 280 -16.98 -21.50 -3.51
CA VAL A 280 -17.11 -20.56 -2.38
C VAL A 280 -15.87 -19.67 -2.23
N LYS A 281 -14.82 -19.91 -3.05
CA LYS A 281 -13.55 -19.16 -3.06
C LYS A 281 -12.93 -19.04 -1.66
N LEU A 282 -12.90 -20.14 -0.91
CA LEU A 282 -12.21 -20.18 0.39
C LEU A 282 -10.69 -20.18 0.19
N ILE A 283 -9.98 -19.35 0.94
CA ILE A 283 -8.52 -19.33 0.97
C ILE A 283 -8.01 -20.65 1.56
N HIS A 284 -7.07 -21.29 0.87
CA HIS A 284 -6.45 -22.54 1.28
C HIS A 284 -5.87 -22.45 2.69
N PHE A 285 -6.23 -23.41 3.53
CA PHE A 285 -5.77 -23.56 4.91
C PHE A 285 -4.31 -24.04 4.95
N PRO A 286 -3.45 -23.43 5.80
CA PRO A 286 -2.05 -23.83 5.93
C PRO A 286 -1.84 -24.99 6.92
N PHE A 287 -1.56 -26.20 6.40
CA PHE A 287 -1.33 -27.40 7.23
C PHE A 287 -0.12 -27.28 8.17
N ASP A 288 0.93 -26.57 7.77
CA ASP A 288 2.14 -26.38 8.57
C ASP A 288 1.87 -25.73 9.95
N ARG A 289 0.73 -25.04 10.08
CA ARG A 289 0.37 -24.32 11.31
C ARG A 289 -0.30 -25.19 12.35
N LEU A 290 -0.82 -26.36 11.98
CA LEU A 290 -1.52 -27.25 12.90
C LEU A 290 -0.66 -27.61 14.12
N ASN A 291 0.66 -27.73 13.93
CA ASN A 291 1.61 -27.94 15.01
C ASN A 291 1.51 -26.85 16.10
N LEU A 292 1.32 -25.58 15.72
CA LEU A 292 1.18 -24.47 16.68
C LEU A 292 -0.12 -24.59 17.50
N SER A 293 -1.22 -25.04 16.90
CA SER A 293 -2.49 -25.28 17.62
C SER A 293 -2.39 -26.45 18.59
N VAL A 294 -1.72 -27.53 18.20
CA VAL A 294 -1.51 -28.68 19.10
C VAL A 294 -0.62 -28.27 20.27
N ARG A 295 0.42 -27.45 20.05
CA ARG A 295 1.23 -26.85 21.13
C ARG A 295 0.42 -25.97 22.07
N LEU A 296 -0.54 -25.19 21.56
CA LEU A 296 -1.45 -24.41 22.39
C LEU A 296 -2.30 -25.33 23.29
N ALA A 297 -2.82 -26.42 22.74
CA ALA A 297 -3.58 -27.41 23.48
C ALA A 297 -2.72 -28.17 24.51
N GLU A 298 -1.43 -28.38 24.24
CA GLU A 298 -0.50 -28.96 25.22
C GLU A 298 -0.28 -28.04 26.43
N LEU A 299 -0.12 -26.72 26.19
CA LEU A 299 0.02 -25.74 27.27
C LEU A 299 -1.28 -25.54 28.05
N VAL A 300 -2.42 -25.59 27.37
CA VAL A 300 -3.76 -25.39 27.95
C VAL A 300 -4.71 -26.49 27.45
N PRO A 301 -4.78 -27.64 28.14
CA PRO A 301 -5.57 -28.80 27.69
C PRO A 301 -7.07 -28.57 27.49
N ASN A 302 -7.66 -27.55 28.12
CA ASN A 302 -9.09 -27.24 27.98
C ASN A 302 -9.36 -26.13 26.94
N ILE A 303 -8.43 -25.85 26.03
CA ILE A 303 -8.63 -24.81 25.01
C ILE A 303 -9.66 -25.26 23.98
N ASN A 304 -10.57 -24.36 23.60
CA ASN A 304 -11.55 -24.65 22.55
C ASN A 304 -10.85 -24.73 21.18
N LEU A 305 -11.28 -25.66 20.33
CA LEU A 305 -10.81 -25.78 18.95
C LEU A 305 -11.15 -24.53 18.14
N ALA A 306 -12.30 -23.90 18.38
CA ALA A 306 -12.68 -22.64 17.73
C ALA A 306 -11.68 -21.51 18.04
N ASP A 307 -11.23 -21.37 19.30
CA ASP A 307 -10.21 -20.41 19.72
C ASP A 307 -8.87 -20.66 19.01
N CYS A 308 -8.48 -21.93 18.88
CA CYS A 308 -7.26 -22.32 18.17
C CYS A 308 -7.36 -22.00 16.67
N LEU A 309 -8.51 -22.30 16.05
CA LEU A 309 -8.74 -22.03 14.64
C LEU A 309 -8.70 -20.53 14.35
N HIS A 310 -9.34 -19.70 15.18
CA HIS A 310 -9.34 -18.25 14.98
C HIS A 310 -7.91 -17.67 14.98
N ARG A 311 -6.96 -18.29 15.68
CA ARG A 311 -5.54 -17.88 15.70
C ARG A 311 -4.75 -18.31 14.48
N ILE A 312 -5.08 -19.44 13.87
CA ILE A 312 -4.36 -19.95 12.69
C ILE A 312 -5.02 -19.50 11.39
N TYR A 313 -6.34 -19.41 11.40
CA TYR A 313 -7.19 -19.14 10.25
C TYR A 313 -8.32 -18.19 10.70
N PRO A 314 -8.07 -16.87 10.72
CA PRO A 314 -9.00 -15.87 11.23
C PRO A 314 -10.17 -15.64 10.26
N TYR A 315 -11.05 -16.64 10.13
CA TYR A 315 -12.14 -16.66 9.15
C TYR A 315 -13.12 -15.49 9.32
N ASP A 316 -13.26 -14.95 10.54
CA ASP A 316 -14.13 -13.81 10.80
C ASP A 316 -13.62 -12.51 10.17
N ILE A 317 -12.30 -12.38 10.07
CA ILE A 317 -11.61 -11.27 9.40
C ILE A 317 -11.55 -11.51 7.90
N LEU A 318 -11.14 -12.72 7.47
CA LEU A 318 -11.00 -13.09 6.06
C LEU A 318 -12.31 -12.88 5.29
N TYR A 319 -13.43 -13.29 5.89
CA TYR A 319 -14.74 -13.30 5.23
C TYR A 319 -15.69 -12.25 5.81
N LYS A 320 -15.18 -11.13 6.34
CA LYS A 320 -16.01 -10.07 6.95
C LYS A 320 -17.18 -9.63 6.07
N ASN A 321 -16.97 -9.60 4.76
CA ASN A 321 -17.96 -9.15 3.77
C ASN A 321 -18.71 -10.30 3.06
N SER A 322 -18.25 -11.56 3.15
CA SER A 322 -18.88 -12.71 2.49
C SER A 322 -19.66 -13.58 3.47
N LYS A 323 -20.98 -13.36 3.53
CA LYS A 323 -21.88 -14.14 4.40
C LYS A 323 -21.89 -15.63 4.05
N GLU A 324 -21.80 -15.97 2.77
CA GLU A 324 -21.78 -17.35 2.27
C GLU A 324 -20.57 -18.13 2.80
N SER A 325 -19.36 -17.59 2.66
CA SER A 325 -18.13 -18.22 3.16
C SER A 325 -18.17 -18.44 4.68
N LYS A 326 -18.72 -17.48 5.45
CA LYS A 326 -18.91 -17.64 6.89
C LYS A 326 -19.90 -18.75 7.23
N GLN A 327 -21.02 -18.82 6.51
CA GLN A 327 -22.03 -19.87 6.70
C GLN A 327 -21.45 -21.26 6.39
N THR A 328 -20.65 -21.39 5.33
CA THR A 328 -19.98 -22.66 4.98
C THR A 328 -19.07 -23.15 6.11
N ILE A 329 -18.25 -22.27 6.70
CA ILE A 329 -17.40 -22.62 7.84
C ILE A 329 -18.25 -22.99 9.07
N GLN A 330 -19.33 -22.27 9.33
CA GLN A 330 -20.28 -22.61 10.39
C GLN A 330 -20.95 -23.98 10.15
N HIS A 331 -21.28 -24.33 8.90
CA HIS A 331 -21.80 -25.64 8.56
C HIS A 331 -20.76 -26.75 8.79
N ILE A 332 -19.48 -26.50 8.49
CA ILE A 332 -18.38 -27.43 8.79
C ILE A 332 -18.28 -27.67 10.30
N PHE A 333 -18.33 -26.61 11.12
CA PHE A 333 -18.33 -26.74 12.57
C PHE A 333 -19.51 -27.57 13.10
N LYS A 334 -20.71 -27.36 12.55
CA LYS A 334 -21.91 -28.14 12.92
C LYS A 334 -21.75 -29.61 12.54
N LYS A 335 -21.21 -29.92 11.36
CA LYS A 335 -20.95 -31.29 10.91
C LYS A 335 -19.98 -32.03 11.81
N LEU A 336 -18.96 -31.33 12.32
CA LEU A 336 -17.94 -31.89 13.21
C LEU A 336 -18.34 -31.88 14.69
N ALA A 337 -19.59 -31.50 15.02
CA ALA A 337 -20.09 -31.37 16.39
C ALA A 337 -19.21 -30.48 17.31
N ILE A 338 -18.49 -29.51 16.73
CA ILE A 338 -17.64 -28.59 17.47
C ILE A 338 -18.52 -27.51 18.09
N GLN A 339 -18.41 -27.32 19.40
CA GLN A 339 -19.13 -26.26 20.11
C GLN A 339 -18.67 -24.89 19.59
N GLN A 340 -19.58 -24.23 18.85
CA GLN A 340 -19.33 -22.94 18.21
C GLN A 340 -19.26 -21.77 19.18
N GLN A 341 -19.73 -21.95 20.42
CA GLN A 341 -19.66 -20.88 21.38
C GLN A 341 -18.19 -20.64 21.73
N LEU A 342 -17.67 -19.52 21.24
CA LEU A 342 -16.77 -18.66 22.00
C LEU A 342 -17.53 -18.32 23.29
N GLU A 343 -17.74 -19.30 24.18
CA GLU A 343 -18.19 -19.03 25.54
C GLU A 343 -17.29 -17.90 26.04
N LYS A 344 -17.87 -16.91 26.73
CA LYS A 344 -17.13 -15.80 27.33
C LYS A 344 -16.10 -16.39 28.30
N SER A 345 -14.98 -16.83 27.76
CA SER A 345 -13.97 -17.56 28.48
C SER A 345 -13.26 -16.52 29.30
N SER A 346 -13.37 -16.69 30.61
CA SER A 346 -12.71 -15.79 31.54
C SER A 346 -11.23 -16.15 31.52
N LYS A 347 -10.45 -15.32 30.83
CA LYS A 347 -9.00 -15.45 30.72
C LYS A 347 -8.35 -14.32 31.49
N LYS A 348 -7.44 -14.63 32.40
CA LYS A 348 -6.72 -13.64 33.19
C LYS A 348 -5.28 -14.08 33.45
N ILE A 349 -4.39 -13.10 33.52
CA ILE A 349 -3.03 -13.27 34.05
C ILE A 349 -3.09 -12.94 35.55
N LEU A 350 -2.65 -13.89 36.39
CA LEU A 350 -2.64 -13.72 37.84
C LEU A 350 -1.31 -13.14 38.33
N ASN A 351 -0.21 -13.70 37.85
CA ASN A 351 1.13 -13.31 38.27
C ASN A 351 2.15 -13.59 37.15
N ILE A 352 3.23 -12.81 37.13
CA ILE A 352 4.34 -12.95 36.18
C ILE A 352 5.63 -13.01 37.00
N ASN A 353 6.19 -14.20 37.14
CA ASN A 353 7.48 -14.39 37.79
C ASN A 353 8.61 -14.32 36.74
N ARG A 354 9.43 -13.28 36.83
CA ARG A 354 10.47 -12.94 35.85
C ARG A 354 11.81 -13.53 36.27
N GLN A 355 12.37 -14.43 35.47
CA GLN A 355 13.75 -14.91 35.58
C GLN A 355 14.53 -14.41 34.36
N GLU A 356 15.85 -14.17 34.49
CA GLU A 356 16.75 -13.55 33.50
C GLU A 356 16.21 -13.41 32.05
N THR A 357 16.03 -14.54 31.34
CA THR A 357 15.52 -14.56 29.95
C THR A 357 14.19 -15.34 29.79
N LYS A 358 13.56 -15.75 30.89
CA LYS A 358 12.35 -16.59 30.93
C LYS A 358 11.37 -16.08 31.99
N ALA A 359 10.12 -15.84 31.61
CA ALA A 359 9.05 -15.48 32.53
C ALA A 359 8.10 -16.67 32.69
N ILE A 360 7.77 -17.00 33.94
CA ILE A 360 6.72 -17.96 34.28
C ILE A 360 5.45 -17.16 34.54
N VAL A 361 4.45 -17.35 33.69
CA VAL A 361 3.16 -16.66 33.74
C VAL A 361 2.11 -17.60 34.31
N ASP A 362 1.49 -17.20 35.41
CA ASP A 362 0.33 -17.88 35.99
C ASP A 362 -0.93 -17.43 35.23
N TYR A 363 -1.44 -18.31 34.37
CA TYR A 363 -2.56 -18.07 33.47
C TYR A 363 -3.81 -18.79 33.97
N GLU A 364 -4.94 -18.07 34.06
CA GLU A 364 -6.22 -18.64 34.45
C GLU A 364 -7.18 -18.64 33.26
N MET A 365 -7.84 -19.78 33.02
CA MET A 365 -8.93 -19.91 32.05
C MET A 365 -10.10 -20.65 32.68
N ASN A 366 -11.26 -19.99 32.73
CA ASN A 366 -12.50 -20.54 33.29
C ASN A 366 -12.32 -21.12 34.71
N GLY A 367 -11.57 -20.41 35.57
CA GLY A 367 -11.30 -20.83 36.95
C GLY A 367 -10.16 -21.85 37.13
N LYS A 368 -9.63 -22.42 36.02
CA LYS A 368 -8.48 -23.35 36.07
C LYS A 368 -7.17 -22.61 35.83
N LYS A 369 -6.15 -22.94 36.62
CA LYS A 369 -4.83 -22.29 36.58
C LYS A 369 -3.81 -23.15 35.83
N TYR A 370 -3.00 -22.49 35.01
CA TYR A 370 -1.95 -23.05 34.17
C TYR A 370 -0.69 -22.23 34.33
N LYS A 371 0.48 -22.84 34.09
CA LYS A 371 1.77 -22.15 34.10
C LYS A 371 2.37 -22.17 32.71
N ILE A 372 2.63 -20.98 32.17
CA ILE A 372 3.17 -20.80 30.82
C ILE A 372 4.58 -20.23 30.93
N THR A 373 5.54 -20.81 30.22
CA THR A 373 6.90 -20.25 30.15
C THR A 373 7.04 -19.40 28.89
N VAL A 374 7.45 -18.15 29.06
CA VAL A 374 7.60 -17.16 28.00
C VAL A 374 9.06 -16.72 27.92
N LEU A 375 9.63 -16.67 26.72
CA LEU A 375 10.95 -16.08 26.50
C LEU A 375 10.84 -14.56 26.35
N TYR A 376 11.72 -13.83 27.02
CA TYR A 376 11.82 -12.37 26.91
C TYR A 376 13.27 -11.94 27.17
N LEU A 377 13.55 -10.64 26.99
CA LEU A 377 14.84 -10.05 27.32
C LEU A 377 14.64 -9.03 28.44
N SER A 378 15.25 -9.25 29.61
CA SER A 378 15.32 -8.25 30.68
C SER A 378 16.50 -7.30 30.43
N ILE A 379 16.28 -5.99 30.53
CA ILE A 379 17.35 -4.97 30.48
C ILE A 379 18.12 -4.91 31.81
N VAL A 380 17.55 -5.46 32.89
CA VAL A 380 18.09 -5.38 34.25
C VAL A 380 18.62 -6.76 34.66
N PRO A 381 19.90 -6.90 35.08
CA PRO A 381 20.38 -8.12 35.72
C PRO A 381 19.48 -8.43 36.94
N ALA A 382 19.29 -9.71 37.24
CA ALA A 382 18.23 -10.27 38.10
C ALA A 382 18.18 -9.80 39.58
N HIS A 383 18.85 -8.70 39.96
CA HIS A 383 18.95 -8.21 41.33
C HIS A 383 18.28 -6.87 41.64
N ASP A 384 17.62 -6.19 40.69
CA ASP A 384 16.76 -5.03 41.01
C ASP A 384 15.37 -5.17 40.38
N THR A 385 14.52 -5.96 41.03
CA THR A 385 13.09 -6.07 40.74
C THR A 385 12.32 -5.00 41.51
N SER A 386 11.66 -4.06 40.81
CA SER A 386 10.34 -3.57 41.25
C SER A 386 9.66 -2.58 40.30
N LEU A 387 10.39 -1.84 39.46
CA LEU A 387 9.73 -0.80 38.65
C LEU A 387 9.58 -1.25 37.18
N PRO A 388 8.34 -1.47 36.69
CA PRO A 388 8.10 -1.62 35.26
C PRO A 388 8.57 -0.35 34.54
N ILE A 389 9.00 -0.51 33.29
CA ILE A 389 9.11 0.65 32.38
C ILE A 389 7.72 1.31 32.42
N THR A 390 7.63 2.51 32.99
CA THR A 390 6.34 3.19 33.24
C THR A 390 5.64 3.38 31.90
N PRO A 391 4.53 2.68 31.65
CA PRO A 391 3.84 2.79 30.38
C PRO A 391 3.14 4.16 30.28
N PRO A 392 2.76 4.61 29.07
CA PRO A 392 1.71 5.61 28.94
C PRO A 392 0.49 5.16 29.74
N THR A 393 -0.29 6.09 30.29
CA THR A 393 -1.48 5.79 31.12
C THR A 393 -2.42 4.80 30.42
N PHE A 394 -2.32 3.51 30.74
CA PHE A 394 -3.13 2.45 30.16
C PHE A 394 -4.33 2.16 31.05
N ILE A 395 -5.53 2.29 30.49
CA ILE A 395 -6.77 1.96 31.18
C ILE A 395 -7.20 0.57 30.72
N SER A 396 -7.13 -0.40 31.64
CA SER A 396 -7.58 -1.75 31.37
C SER A 396 -9.10 -1.86 31.37
N THR A 397 -9.61 -2.68 30.45
CA THR A 397 -10.98 -3.19 30.46
C THR A 397 -10.91 -4.72 30.54
N SER A 398 -12.00 -5.37 30.93
CA SER A 398 -12.05 -6.84 30.95
C SER A 398 -11.75 -7.47 29.59
N TYR A 399 -12.12 -6.80 28.50
CA TYR A 399 -11.78 -7.20 27.13
C TYR A 399 -10.27 -7.11 26.86
N HIS A 400 -9.62 -6.00 27.26
CA HIS A 400 -8.18 -5.83 27.09
C HIS A 400 -7.38 -6.86 27.91
N ASP A 401 -7.81 -7.17 29.13
CA ASP A 401 -7.14 -8.16 29.98
C ASP A 401 -7.22 -9.58 29.37
N GLN A 402 -8.36 -9.93 28.78
CA GLN A 402 -8.53 -11.19 28.04
C GLN A 402 -7.63 -11.23 26.80
N LEU A 403 -7.59 -10.16 26.02
CA LEU A 403 -6.74 -10.06 24.83
C LEU A 403 -5.26 -10.13 25.19
N LEU A 404 -4.82 -9.43 26.24
CA LEU A 404 -3.44 -9.52 26.75
C LEU A 404 -3.08 -10.95 27.19
N SER A 405 -4.02 -11.65 27.84
CA SER A 405 -3.85 -13.05 28.24
C SER A 405 -3.69 -13.96 27.00
N ASP A 406 -4.49 -13.73 25.96
CA ASP A 406 -4.40 -14.46 24.69
C ASP A 406 -3.10 -14.19 23.93
N LEU A 407 -2.64 -12.93 23.92
CA LEU A 407 -1.35 -12.54 23.34
C LEU A 407 -0.18 -13.18 24.09
N MET A 408 -0.20 -13.22 25.42
CA MET A 408 0.82 -13.91 26.23
C MET A 408 0.91 -15.39 25.91
N LEU A 409 -0.24 -16.07 25.80
CA LEU A 409 -0.28 -17.48 25.43
C LEU A 409 0.29 -17.69 24.03
N SER A 410 -0.10 -16.89 23.02
CA SER A 410 0.43 -17.04 21.66
C SER A 410 1.92 -16.72 21.53
N HIS A 411 2.42 -15.75 22.30
CA HIS A 411 3.82 -15.33 22.31
C HIS A 411 4.78 -16.42 22.84
N SER A 412 4.27 -17.31 23.70
CA SER A 412 5.04 -18.46 24.19
C SER A 412 5.42 -19.45 23.06
N ILE A 413 4.70 -19.46 21.95
CA ILE A 413 4.86 -20.44 20.86
C ILE A 413 5.45 -19.81 19.60
N GLY A 414 4.97 -18.63 19.18
CA GLY A 414 5.31 -18.06 17.87
C GLY A 414 5.10 -16.56 17.75
N ASP A 415 5.34 -16.04 16.54
CA ASP A 415 5.16 -14.63 16.20
C ASP A 415 3.68 -14.31 15.96
N ILE A 416 3.28 -13.07 16.28
CA ILE A 416 1.88 -12.65 16.36
C ILE A 416 1.56 -11.59 15.31
N CYS A 417 0.32 -11.59 14.81
CA CYS A 417 -0.25 -10.48 14.03
C CYS A 417 -1.56 -10.02 14.68
N LEU A 418 -1.59 -8.77 15.12
CA LEU A 418 -2.75 -8.12 15.70
C LEU A 418 -3.47 -7.28 14.63
N ILE A 419 -4.68 -7.69 14.28
CA ILE A 419 -5.51 -7.06 13.25
C ILE A 419 -6.63 -6.27 13.91
N GLY A 420 -6.73 -4.98 13.60
CA GLY A 420 -7.80 -4.13 14.10
C GLY A 420 -7.94 -2.83 13.32
N PRO A 421 -9.05 -2.10 13.47
CA PRO A 421 -9.25 -0.81 12.79
C PRO A 421 -8.23 0.25 13.23
N LYS A 422 -8.21 1.40 12.55
CA LYS A 422 -7.38 2.55 12.94
C LYS A 422 -7.81 3.13 14.29
N GLY A 423 -6.85 3.65 15.04
CA GLY A 423 -7.10 4.36 16.29
C GLY A 423 -7.62 3.51 17.47
N CYS A 424 -7.82 2.19 17.33
CA CYS A 424 -8.39 1.34 18.39
C CYS A 424 -7.45 1.04 19.58
N GLY A 425 -6.15 1.39 19.49
CA GLY A 425 -5.19 1.17 20.59
C GLY A 425 -4.27 -0.05 20.43
N LYS A 426 -4.06 -0.55 19.21
CA LYS A 426 -3.16 -1.69 18.93
C LYS A 426 -1.76 -1.49 19.52
N SER A 427 -1.14 -0.34 19.25
CA SER A 427 0.21 0.02 19.73
C SER A 427 0.25 0.07 21.26
N LEU A 428 -0.76 0.69 21.89
CA LEU A 428 -0.88 0.79 23.36
C LEU A 428 -0.98 -0.57 24.05
N ILE A 429 -1.72 -1.52 23.46
CA ILE A 429 -1.81 -2.88 24.01
C ILE A 429 -0.46 -3.59 23.93
N ILE A 430 0.31 -3.38 22.86
CA ILE A 430 1.66 -3.94 22.74
C ILE A 430 2.62 -3.30 23.74
N ASP A 431 2.55 -1.98 23.93
CA ASP A 431 3.34 -1.29 24.95
C ASP A 431 3.05 -1.84 26.35
N GLN A 432 1.76 -2.06 26.66
CA GLN A 432 1.37 -2.67 27.92
C GLN A 432 1.85 -4.12 28.04
N PHE A 433 1.71 -4.91 26.97
CA PHE A 433 2.21 -6.28 26.88
C PHE A 433 3.72 -6.35 27.16
N ALA A 434 4.49 -5.45 26.55
CA ALA A 434 5.93 -5.38 26.73
C ALA A 434 6.33 -4.90 28.12
N SER A 435 5.61 -3.92 28.69
CA SER A 435 5.81 -3.44 30.06
C SER A 435 5.56 -4.56 31.09
N LEU A 436 4.56 -5.42 30.87
CA LEU A 436 4.31 -6.59 31.72
C LEU A 436 5.49 -7.58 31.75
N LEU A 437 6.31 -7.65 30.71
CA LEU A 437 7.50 -8.49 30.64
C LEU A 437 8.82 -7.73 30.83
N ASN A 438 8.81 -6.40 30.95
CA ASN A 438 10.01 -5.55 30.79
C ASN A 438 10.77 -5.82 29.48
N TYR A 439 10.03 -6.11 28.41
CA TYR A 439 10.60 -6.46 27.11
C TYR A 439 10.88 -5.18 26.29
N PRO A 440 12.14 -4.84 25.92
CA PRO A 440 12.41 -3.75 24.99
C PRO A 440 11.71 -3.93 23.63
N ILE A 441 10.93 -2.91 23.24
CA ILE A 441 10.29 -2.83 21.92
C ILE A 441 11.18 -2.07 20.94
N GLU A 442 11.18 -2.54 19.70
CA GLU A 442 11.72 -1.84 18.55
C GLU A 442 10.64 -1.68 17.48
N TYR A 443 10.17 -0.45 17.26
CA TYR A 443 9.15 -0.15 16.25
C TYR A 443 9.77 -0.05 14.86
N PHE A 444 9.14 -0.69 13.88
CA PHE A 444 9.49 -0.54 12.47
C PHE A 444 8.23 -0.29 11.66
N VAL A 445 8.05 0.95 11.19
CA VAL A 445 6.91 1.34 10.37
C VAL A 445 7.13 0.95 8.92
N LEU A 446 6.13 0.27 8.37
CA LEU A 446 6.11 -0.26 7.02
C LEU A 446 5.27 0.63 6.09
N TYR A 447 5.77 0.82 4.88
CA TYR A 447 5.14 1.58 3.81
C TYR A 447 5.12 0.78 2.51
N LYS A 448 4.25 1.15 1.58
CA LYS A 448 3.91 0.34 0.40
C LYS A 448 5.09 0.02 -0.52
N ASP A 449 5.99 0.98 -0.69
CA ASP A 449 7.11 0.90 -1.62
C ASP A 449 8.39 0.36 -0.97
N LEU A 450 8.32 -0.17 0.26
CA LEU A 450 9.48 -0.76 0.94
C LEU A 450 9.90 -2.06 0.23
N SER A 451 11.14 -2.11 -0.23
CA SER A 451 11.70 -3.30 -0.88
C SER A 451 12.14 -4.37 0.13
N ALA A 452 12.24 -5.61 -0.32
CA ALA A 452 12.72 -6.72 0.53
C ALA A 452 14.14 -6.48 1.07
N ARG A 453 14.97 -5.74 0.31
CA ARG A 453 16.33 -5.39 0.70
C ARG A 453 16.35 -4.30 1.79
N GLU A 454 15.58 -3.24 1.60
CA GLU A 454 15.46 -2.14 2.57
C GLU A 454 14.84 -2.56 3.90
N LEU A 455 14.07 -3.66 3.91
CA LEU A 455 13.55 -4.28 5.12
C LEU A 455 14.68 -4.90 5.97
N LEU A 456 15.79 -5.32 5.35
CA LEU A 456 16.92 -6.01 6.00
C LEU A 456 18.10 -5.09 6.27
N GLN A 457 18.60 -4.42 5.23
CA GLN A 457 19.76 -3.52 5.33
C GLN A 457 19.61 -2.34 4.38
N GLN A 458 20.09 -1.20 4.83
CA GLN A 458 20.16 0.01 4.02
C GLN A 458 21.61 0.27 3.62
N ARG A 459 21.80 0.82 2.42
CA ARG A 459 23.10 1.30 1.98
C ARG A 459 23.30 2.73 2.46
N ILE A 460 24.41 2.97 3.14
CA ILE A 460 24.86 4.29 3.55
C ILE A 460 26.23 4.59 2.93
N THR A 461 26.56 5.87 2.85
CA THR A 461 27.91 6.31 2.44
C THR A 461 28.58 7.00 3.61
N ASN A 462 29.81 6.61 3.90
CA ASN A 462 30.59 7.22 4.98
C ASN A 462 31.15 8.58 4.53
N GLU A 463 31.66 9.36 5.49
CA GLU A 463 32.36 10.63 5.24
C GLU A 463 33.54 10.49 4.25
N ASN A 464 34.15 9.31 4.18
CA ASN A 464 35.25 9.00 3.25
C ASN A 464 34.77 8.69 1.81
N GLY A 465 33.45 8.59 1.58
CA GLY A 465 32.84 8.19 0.30
C GLY A 465 32.70 6.67 0.09
N ASP A 466 33.04 5.86 1.09
CA ASP A 466 32.89 4.41 1.05
C ASP A 466 31.43 3.99 1.26
N THR A 467 30.99 2.93 0.58
CA THR A 467 29.65 2.37 0.74
C THR A 467 29.63 1.36 1.88
N LEU A 468 28.82 1.59 2.91
CA LEU A 468 28.58 0.64 3.99
C LEU A 468 27.14 0.12 3.99
N TRP A 469 26.97 -1.03 4.63
CA TRP A 469 25.67 -1.61 4.93
C TRP A 469 25.30 -1.34 6.38
N GLN A 470 24.10 -0.83 6.59
CA GLN A 470 23.54 -0.57 7.90
C GLN A 470 22.37 -1.49 8.17
N ASN A 471 22.39 -2.14 9.34
CA ASN A 471 21.31 -3.02 9.78
C ASN A 471 20.06 -2.22 10.12
N THR A 472 18.92 -2.67 9.57
CA THR A 472 17.61 -2.11 9.90
C THR A 472 17.16 -2.52 11.30
N PRO A 473 16.08 -1.92 11.84
CA PRO A 473 15.58 -2.25 13.18
C PRO A 473 15.21 -3.73 13.33
N LEU A 474 14.77 -4.37 12.24
CA LEU A 474 14.49 -5.80 12.21
C LEU A 474 15.74 -6.64 12.51
N VAL A 475 16.86 -6.32 11.87
CA VAL A 475 18.11 -7.07 12.04
C VAL A 475 18.72 -6.79 13.41
N GLN A 476 18.67 -5.53 13.86
CA GLN A 476 19.11 -5.15 15.21
C GLN A 476 18.31 -5.88 16.29
N ALA A 477 16.98 -5.92 16.17
CA ALA A 477 16.12 -6.64 17.09
C ALA A 477 16.42 -8.16 17.09
N ALA A 478 16.70 -8.76 15.93
CA ALA A 478 17.05 -10.17 15.82
C ALA A 478 18.38 -10.51 16.52
N ILE A 479 19.39 -9.65 16.39
CA ILE A 479 20.71 -9.84 17.00
C ILE A 479 20.63 -9.62 18.53
N HIS A 480 19.92 -8.58 18.96
CA HIS A 480 19.86 -8.20 20.38
C HIS A 480 18.74 -8.89 21.16
N GLY A 481 17.80 -9.56 20.50
CA GLY A 481 16.69 -10.25 21.16
C GLY A 481 15.57 -9.34 21.64
N ARG A 482 15.37 -8.21 20.96
CA ARG A 482 14.30 -7.24 21.25
C ARG A 482 12.97 -7.67 20.61
N LEU A 483 11.86 -7.11 21.08
CA LEU A 483 10.53 -7.33 20.52
C LEU A 483 10.34 -6.41 19.32
N LEU A 484 10.34 -6.97 18.11
CA LEU A 484 10.14 -6.19 16.90
C LEU A 484 8.64 -5.98 16.65
N VAL A 485 8.23 -4.72 16.54
CA VAL A 485 6.87 -4.35 16.17
C VAL A 485 6.83 -3.86 14.73
N LEU A 486 6.26 -4.68 13.84
CA LEU A 486 6.08 -4.36 12.42
C LEU A 486 4.76 -3.64 12.22
N ASP A 487 4.77 -2.31 12.15
CA ASP A 487 3.54 -1.52 12.04
C ASP A 487 3.17 -1.26 10.57
N GLY A 488 2.00 -1.75 10.15
CA GLY A 488 1.49 -1.53 8.80
C GLY A 488 1.77 -2.67 7.82
N ILE A 489 1.84 -3.92 8.29
CA ILE A 489 2.17 -5.07 7.44
C ILE A 489 1.23 -5.24 6.23
N HIS A 490 -0.03 -4.82 6.37
CA HIS A 490 -1.05 -4.79 5.32
C HIS A 490 -0.74 -3.86 4.15
N ARG A 491 0.21 -2.93 4.31
CA ARG A 491 0.60 -1.96 3.27
C ARG A 491 1.66 -2.52 2.33
N LEU A 492 2.45 -3.49 2.80
CA LEU A 492 3.54 -4.08 2.01
C LEU A 492 3.00 -4.91 0.85
N ASN A 493 3.80 -4.99 -0.22
CA ASN A 493 3.58 -5.95 -1.27
C ASN A 493 3.75 -7.38 -0.73
N ASN A 494 2.93 -8.32 -1.22
CA ASN A 494 2.98 -9.71 -0.76
C ASN A 494 4.37 -10.35 -0.97
N ASP A 495 5.06 -10.01 -2.05
CA ASP A 495 6.40 -10.53 -2.34
C ASP A 495 7.42 -10.09 -1.28
N THR A 496 7.35 -8.83 -0.84
CA THR A 496 8.16 -8.30 0.26
C THR A 496 7.85 -9.03 1.57
N LEU A 497 6.57 -9.31 1.86
CA LEU A 497 6.16 -10.04 3.06
C LEU A 497 6.74 -11.44 3.12
N VAL A 498 6.81 -12.14 1.97
CA VAL A 498 7.38 -13.50 1.91
C VAL A 498 8.88 -13.51 2.19
N SER A 499 9.60 -12.39 2.07
CA SER A 499 11.00 -12.29 2.53
C SER A 499 11.17 -12.64 4.02
N LEU A 500 10.14 -12.42 4.83
CA LEU A 500 10.14 -12.72 6.27
C LEU A 500 9.97 -14.21 6.58
N GLN A 501 9.56 -15.04 5.62
CA GLN A 501 9.24 -16.45 5.87
C GLN A 501 10.41 -17.23 6.49
N ARG A 502 11.64 -16.94 6.07
CA ARG A 502 12.86 -17.59 6.57
C ARG A 502 13.17 -17.18 8.01
N LEU A 503 12.94 -15.92 8.34
CA LEU A 503 13.13 -15.41 9.70
C LEU A 503 12.09 -15.97 10.66
N ILE A 504 10.84 -16.11 10.21
CA ILE A 504 9.72 -16.54 11.06
C ILE A 504 9.75 -18.05 11.27
N HIS A 505 9.86 -18.85 10.21
CA HIS A 505 9.78 -20.30 10.32
C HIS A 505 11.06 -20.94 10.85
N ASP A 506 12.22 -20.45 10.41
CA ASP A 506 13.50 -21.13 10.66
C ASP A 506 14.45 -20.34 11.53
N ARG A 507 14.15 -19.07 11.81
CA ARG A 507 15.05 -18.14 12.48
C ARG A 507 16.40 -18.11 11.76
N GLU A 508 16.36 -17.92 10.45
CA GLU A 508 17.54 -17.82 9.59
C GLU A 508 17.34 -16.71 8.56
N LEU A 509 18.39 -15.94 8.26
CA LEU A 509 18.29 -14.87 7.28
C LEU A 509 19.63 -14.62 6.56
N PHE A 510 19.57 -14.35 5.26
CA PHE A 510 20.71 -13.97 4.44
C PHE A 510 20.66 -12.47 4.22
N LEU A 511 21.68 -11.76 4.68
CA LEU A 511 21.74 -10.31 4.58
C LEU A 511 22.40 -9.90 3.25
N PRO A 512 21.98 -8.76 2.66
CA PRO A 512 22.56 -8.24 1.42
C PRO A 512 24.08 -8.01 1.45
N ASP A 513 24.66 -7.72 2.63
CA ASP A 513 26.10 -7.61 2.84
C ASP A 513 26.84 -8.97 2.88
N GLY A 514 26.14 -10.08 2.66
CA GLY A 514 26.70 -11.44 2.67
C GLY A 514 26.87 -12.02 4.07
N THR A 515 26.48 -11.29 5.12
CA THR A 515 26.36 -11.86 6.46
C THR A 515 25.13 -12.76 6.56
N ARG A 516 25.17 -13.75 7.45
CA ARG A 516 24.06 -14.69 7.64
C ARG A 516 23.73 -14.82 9.12
N LEU A 517 22.46 -14.64 9.41
CA LEU A 517 21.89 -14.82 10.74
C LEU A 517 21.43 -16.26 10.89
N LEU A 518 21.93 -16.95 11.92
CA LEU A 518 21.55 -18.33 12.24
C LEU A 518 20.78 -18.39 13.55
N ARG A 519 19.86 -19.35 13.63
CA ARG A 519 19.15 -19.69 14.86
C ARG A 519 20.15 -20.04 15.97
N HIS A 520 19.87 -19.60 17.19
CA HIS A 520 20.76 -19.74 18.34
C HIS A 520 21.33 -21.15 18.52
N ASP A 521 20.49 -22.19 18.50
CA ASP A 521 20.90 -23.59 18.63
C ASP A 521 21.88 -24.02 17.53
N ARG A 522 21.59 -23.71 16.26
CA ARG A 522 22.49 -24.00 15.13
C ARG A 522 23.80 -23.23 15.20
N TYR A 523 23.77 -21.99 15.68
CA TYR A 523 24.97 -21.19 15.86
C TYR A 523 25.86 -21.76 16.98
N ASP A 524 25.25 -22.14 18.10
CA ASP A 524 25.94 -22.67 19.29
C ASP A 524 26.56 -24.06 19.02
N HIS A 525 26.07 -24.78 17.98
CA HIS A 525 26.68 -26.01 17.49
C HIS A 525 27.97 -25.83 16.68
N LEU A 526 28.32 -24.60 16.29
CA LEU A 526 29.55 -24.33 15.54
C LEU A 526 30.70 -24.02 16.51
N GLU A 527 31.80 -24.78 16.44
CA GLU A 527 32.96 -24.58 17.34
C GLU A 527 33.68 -23.24 17.08
N ASN A 528 33.76 -22.80 15.82
CA ASN A 528 34.41 -21.55 15.41
C ASN A 528 33.61 -20.85 14.29
N PRO A 529 32.56 -20.09 14.63
CA PRO A 529 31.74 -19.41 13.63
C PRO A 529 32.56 -18.34 12.87
N SER A 530 32.43 -18.33 11.54
CA SER A 530 33.08 -17.31 10.71
C SER A 530 32.58 -15.89 11.03
N LYS A 531 33.40 -14.87 10.75
CA LYS A 531 33.08 -13.45 11.02
C LYS A 531 31.76 -12.97 10.39
N ASN A 532 31.33 -13.61 9.30
CA ASN A 532 30.12 -13.24 8.57
C ASN A 532 28.86 -13.92 9.14
N LEU A 533 28.98 -14.77 10.16
CA LEU A 533 27.85 -15.40 10.84
C LEU A 533 27.48 -14.61 12.09
N ARG A 534 26.17 -14.42 12.26
CA ARG A 534 25.60 -13.76 13.44
C ARG A 534 24.57 -14.68 14.09
N ARG A 535 24.53 -14.67 15.42
CA ARG A 535 23.57 -15.45 16.21
C ARG A 535 22.28 -14.66 16.38
N ILE A 536 21.13 -15.27 16.08
CA ILE A 536 19.81 -14.72 16.45
C ILE A 536 19.54 -15.04 17.91
N HIS A 537 19.16 -14.03 18.69
CA HIS A 537 18.88 -14.22 20.11
C HIS A 537 17.58 -15.04 20.33
N PRO A 538 17.54 -16.01 21.27
CA PRO A 538 16.38 -16.88 21.48
C PRO A 538 15.09 -16.13 21.87
N SER A 539 15.24 -15.01 22.59
CA SER A 539 14.11 -14.18 23.01
C SER A 539 13.46 -13.40 21.87
N PHE A 540 14.16 -13.19 20.72
CA PHE A 540 13.65 -12.40 19.60
C PHE A 540 12.26 -12.86 19.14
N ARG A 541 11.32 -11.92 19.03
CA ARG A 541 9.94 -12.17 18.60
C ARG A 541 9.42 -11.01 17.76
N ILE A 542 8.48 -11.31 16.89
CA ILE A 542 7.84 -10.35 15.98
C ILE A 542 6.36 -10.22 16.35
N ILE A 543 5.89 -8.99 16.50
CA ILE A 543 4.47 -8.65 16.55
C ILE A 543 4.15 -7.72 15.37
N ALA A 544 3.34 -8.19 14.44
CA ALA A 544 2.87 -7.40 13.31
C ALA A 544 1.55 -6.69 13.65
N LEU A 545 1.41 -5.43 13.24
CA LEU A 545 0.17 -4.66 13.32
C LEU A 545 -0.44 -4.48 11.94
N ALA A 546 -1.73 -4.81 11.84
CA ALA A 546 -2.45 -4.71 10.59
C ALA A 546 -3.85 -4.11 10.75
N GLU A 547 -4.36 -3.65 9.62
CA GLU A 547 -5.78 -3.34 9.44
C GLU A 547 -6.47 -4.53 8.76
N PRO A 548 -7.76 -4.77 9.06
CA PRO A 548 -8.52 -5.79 8.35
C PRO A 548 -8.54 -5.46 6.85
N PRO A 549 -8.58 -6.48 5.97
CA PRO A 549 -8.70 -6.25 4.54
C PRO A 549 -9.92 -5.36 4.25
N SER A 550 -9.67 -4.19 3.65
CA SER A 550 -10.72 -3.33 3.10
C SER A 550 -11.32 -4.07 1.93
N GLY A 551 -12.48 -4.70 2.13
CA GLY A 551 -13.04 -5.58 1.11
C GLY A 551 -13.32 -4.83 -0.18
N SER A 552 -12.51 -5.09 -1.21
CA SER A 552 -12.95 -4.94 -2.59
C SER A 552 -14.21 -5.78 -2.77
N ASN A 553 -15.24 -5.23 -3.39
CA ASN A 553 -16.43 -5.96 -3.82
C ASN A 553 -16.01 -7.24 -4.58
N ILE A 554 -16.04 -8.39 -3.91
CA ILE A 554 -15.89 -9.73 -4.52
C ILE A 554 -17.21 -10.12 -5.24
N GLY A 555 -17.93 -9.14 -5.78
CA GLY A 555 -19.30 -9.33 -6.26
C GLY A 555 -19.82 -8.25 -7.22
N SER A 556 -18.96 -7.59 -8.00
CA SER A 556 -19.43 -6.77 -9.11
C SER A 556 -18.59 -6.99 -10.36
N SER A 557 -19.25 -7.54 -11.38
CA SER A 557 -18.90 -7.64 -12.81
C SER A 557 -17.65 -8.45 -13.20
N GLU A 558 -17.93 -9.67 -13.68
CA GLU A 558 -17.12 -10.40 -14.65
C GLU A 558 -17.05 -9.66 -15.98
N SER A 559 -16.20 -8.63 -16.11
CA SER A 559 -15.78 -8.08 -17.41
C SER A 559 -14.75 -6.95 -17.24
N SER A 560 -13.56 -7.26 -16.75
CA SER A 560 -12.35 -6.46 -17.06
C SER A 560 -11.09 -7.15 -16.55
N SER A 561 -10.34 -7.76 -17.47
CA SER A 561 -8.98 -8.27 -17.27
C SER A 561 -7.93 -7.15 -17.12
N LYS A 562 -8.30 -6.03 -16.49
CA LYS A 562 -7.39 -4.96 -16.07
C LYS A 562 -7.80 -4.47 -14.68
N ILE A 563 -7.61 -5.33 -13.69
CA ILE A 563 -7.63 -4.93 -12.29
C ILE A 563 -6.50 -3.91 -12.11
N SER A 564 -6.86 -2.66 -11.85
CA SER A 564 -5.94 -1.68 -11.29
C SER A 564 -5.31 -2.27 -10.04
N SER A 565 -3.99 -2.24 -9.99
CA SER A 565 -3.10 -2.85 -9.00
C SER A 565 -3.23 -2.31 -7.57
N SER A 566 -4.26 -1.51 -7.25
CA SER A 566 -4.22 -0.64 -6.07
C SER A 566 -4.87 -1.18 -4.79
N GLU A 567 -5.73 -2.20 -4.82
CA GLU A 567 -6.35 -2.73 -3.58
C GLU A 567 -6.44 -4.27 -3.59
N GLN A 568 -5.30 -4.91 -3.34
CA GLN A 568 -5.19 -6.36 -3.18
C GLN A 568 -5.48 -6.76 -1.73
N ASN A 569 -6.29 -7.81 -1.49
CA ASN A 569 -6.31 -8.48 -0.19
C ASN A 569 -4.89 -8.98 0.14
N TRP A 570 -4.31 -8.42 1.20
CA TRP A 570 -2.98 -8.80 1.69
C TRP A 570 -3.01 -10.15 2.43
N LEU A 571 -4.15 -10.51 3.05
CA LEU A 571 -4.36 -11.81 3.69
C LEU A 571 -4.64 -12.90 2.65
N ASN A 572 -3.57 -13.58 2.23
CA ASN A 572 -3.60 -14.74 1.33
C ASN A 572 -2.96 -15.98 2.00
N ALA A 573 -3.02 -17.14 1.34
CA ALA A 573 -2.48 -18.41 1.87
C ALA A 573 -1.00 -18.33 2.28
N GLU A 574 -0.19 -17.51 1.60
CA GLU A 574 1.21 -17.28 1.98
C GLU A 574 1.34 -16.50 3.29
N THR A 575 0.57 -15.42 3.44
CA THR A 575 0.63 -14.59 4.64
C THR A 575 0.08 -15.32 5.86
N LEU A 576 -0.94 -16.16 5.69
CA LEU A 576 -1.52 -16.99 6.77
C LEU A 576 -0.48 -17.93 7.40
N ASN A 577 0.54 -18.32 6.63
CA ASN A 577 1.67 -19.09 7.13
C ASN A 577 2.66 -18.29 7.99
N LEU A 578 2.57 -16.95 8.08
CA LEU A 578 3.58 -16.13 8.78
C LEU A 578 3.25 -15.93 10.26
N PHE A 579 2.03 -15.50 10.63
CA PHE A 579 1.72 -15.17 12.04
C PHE A 579 0.59 -15.99 12.69
N LEU A 580 0.54 -15.98 14.03
CA LEU A 580 -0.69 -16.28 14.79
C LEU A 580 -1.54 -15.01 14.88
N TYR A 581 -2.79 -15.09 14.44
CA TYR A 581 -3.67 -13.94 14.28
C TYR A 581 -4.53 -13.68 15.50
N HIS A 582 -4.62 -12.40 15.87
CA HIS A 582 -5.52 -11.92 16.91
C HIS A 582 -6.34 -10.76 16.37
N GLN A 583 -7.62 -10.73 16.72
CA GLN A 583 -8.51 -9.65 16.32
C GLN A 583 -8.71 -8.67 17.48
N MET A 584 -8.41 -7.41 17.22
CA MET A 584 -8.83 -6.30 18.06
C MET A 584 -10.10 -5.68 17.48
N ARG A 585 -11.24 -5.92 18.14
CA ARG A 585 -12.53 -5.34 17.73
C ARG A 585 -12.63 -3.87 18.14
N SER A 586 -13.59 -3.17 17.55
CA SER A 586 -14.04 -1.89 18.09
C SER A 586 -14.65 -2.09 19.48
N LEU A 587 -14.43 -1.11 20.36
CA LEU A 587 -14.96 -1.11 21.71
C LEU A 587 -16.48 -0.95 21.69
N ASN A 588 -17.15 -1.55 22.69
CA ASN A 588 -18.56 -1.34 22.91
C ASN A 588 -18.78 -0.03 23.69
N LEU A 589 -20.00 0.51 23.64
CA LEU A 589 -20.35 1.78 24.29
C LEU A 589 -19.97 1.79 25.78
N THR A 590 -20.24 0.72 26.51
CA THR A 590 -19.90 0.62 27.94
C THR A 590 -18.38 0.63 28.20
N GLU A 591 -17.61 -0.01 27.32
CA GLU A 591 -16.15 -0.11 27.43
C GLU A 591 -15.49 1.23 27.06
N GLU A 592 -15.92 1.84 25.95
CA GLU A 592 -15.44 3.17 25.52
C GLU A 592 -15.81 4.25 26.55
N ARG A 593 -17.03 4.18 27.12
CA ARG A 593 -17.46 5.04 28.23
C ARG A 593 -16.53 4.91 29.44
N GLN A 594 -16.21 3.69 29.87
CA GLN A 594 -15.29 3.46 30.99
C GLN A 594 -13.91 4.08 30.73
N ILE A 595 -13.38 3.93 29.52
CA ILE A 595 -12.08 4.48 29.13
C ILE A 595 -12.11 6.01 29.11
N VAL A 596 -13.15 6.63 28.52
CA VAL A 596 -13.23 8.09 28.45
C VAL A 596 -13.29 8.73 29.84
N TYR A 597 -14.14 8.21 30.75
CA TYR A 597 -14.27 8.82 32.08
C TYR A 597 -13.03 8.60 32.96
N SER A 598 -12.41 7.43 32.90
CA SER A 598 -11.15 7.17 33.62
C SER A 598 -10.01 8.03 33.08
N TYR A 599 -9.93 8.22 31.75
CA TYR A 599 -8.95 9.10 31.12
C TYR A 599 -9.10 10.56 31.55
N LEU A 600 -10.34 11.05 31.69
CA LEU A 600 -10.59 12.42 32.14
C LEU A 600 -10.44 12.62 33.66
N SER A 601 -10.19 11.55 34.43
CA SER A 601 -10.12 11.55 35.89
C SER A 601 -11.40 12.04 36.59
N SER A 602 -12.56 11.94 35.91
CA SER A 602 -13.86 12.36 36.44
C SER A 602 -14.56 11.18 37.12
N SER A 603 -14.77 11.26 38.44
CA SER A 603 -15.47 10.22 39.20
C SER A 603 -16.96 10.14 38.80
N ASN A 604 -17.38 9.09 38.09
CA ASN A 604 -18.76 8.60 37.88
C ASN A 604 -19.90 9.60 37.57
N LYS A 605 -19.64 10.90 37.38
CA LYS A 605 -20.63 11.90 36.98
C LYS A 605 -20.73 11.87 35.46
N SER A 606 -21.88 11.43 34.96
CA SER A 606 -22.17 11.47 33.53
C SER A 606 -22.13 12.92 33.06
N ILE A 607 -21.20 13.25 32.17
CA ILE A 607 -21.12 14.56 31.54
C ILE A 607 -22.03 14.49 30.31
N PRO A 608 -23.14 15.26 30.24
CA PRO A 608 -24.11 15.15 29.14
C PRO A 608 -23.48 15.28 27.75
N ALA A 609 -22.47 16.15 27.61
CA ALA A 609 -21.72 16.33 26.37
C ALA A 609 -21.01 15.06 25.88
N ILE A 610 -20.41 14.32 26.81
CA ILE A 610 -19.66 13.09 26.50
C ILE A 610 -20.62 11.95 26.21
N GLU A 611 -21.73 11.84 26.95
CA GLU A 611 -22.76 10.84 26.66
C GLU A 611 -23.36 11.04 25.28
N HIS A 612 -23.66 12.29 24.91
CA HIS A 612 -24.18 12.62 23.58
C HIS A 612 -23.16 12.28 22.47
N LEU A 613 -21.88 12.62 22.67
CA LEU A 613 -20.80 12.23 21.76
C LEU A 613 -20.74 10.69 21.56
N LEU A 614 -20.73 9.93 22.65
CA LEU A 614 -20.61 8.47 22.59
C LEU A 614 -21.82 7.84 21.88
N GLN A 615 -23.04 8.29 22.21
CA GLN A 615 -24.25 7.81 21.56
C GLN A 615 -24.21 8.06 20.05
N PHE A 616 -23.93 9.31 19.64
CA PHE A 616 -23.86 9.69 18.23
C PHE A 616 -22.81 8.91 17.45
N VAL A 617 -21.60 8.74 18.00
CA VAL A 617 -20.53 7.99 17.35
C VAL A 617 -20.89 6.50 17.19
N HIS A 618 -21.54 5.90 18.19
CA HIS A 618 -22.00 4.51 18.08
C HIS A 618 -23.16 4.33 17.10
N GLU A 619 -24.07 5.29 17.00
CA GLU A 619 -25.12 5.31 15.98
C GLU A 619 -24.51 5.35 14.56
N LEU A 620 -23.52 6.22 14.34
CA LEU A 620 -22.79 6.27 13.07
C LEU A 620 -22.05 4.95 12.75
N ARG A 621 -21.32 4.38 13.71
CA ARG A 621 -20.58 3.12 13.51
C ARG A 621 -21.51 1.93 13.24
N ASN A 622 -22.70 1.90 13.84
CA ASN A 622 -23.68 0.81 13.71
C ASN A 622 -24.71 1.03 12.59
N SER A 623 -24.72 2.21 11.95
CA SER A 623 -25.59 2.52 10.82
C SER A 623 -25.52 1.47 9.71
N THR A 624 -26.61 1.26 8.98
CA THR A 624 -26.62 0.38 7.79
C THR A 624 -26.13 1.11 6.54
N GLU A 625 -26.27 2.44 6.51
CA GLU A 625 -25.90 3.31 5.40
C GLU A 625 -24.38 3.36 5.18
N THR A 626 -23.94 3.09 3.95
CA THR A 626 -22.51 3.08 3.58
C THR A 626 -21.87 4.47 3.68
N GLN A 627 -22.65 5.53 3.43
CA GLN A 627 -22.21 6.93 3.51
C GLN A 627 -21.79 7.27 4.95
N LEU A 628 -22.66 7.01 5.93
CA LEU A 628 -22.38 7.27 7.35
C LEU A 628 -21.24 6.40 7.89
N LYS A 629 -21.13 5.13 7.46
CA LYS A 629 -19.98 4.28 7.80
C LYS A 629 -18.65 4.85 7.37
N THR A 630 -18.61 5.53 6.22
CA THR A 630 -17.38 6.16 5.71
C THR A 630 -16.94 7.27 6.65
N VAL A 631 -17.87 8.11 7.12
CA VAL A 631 -17.58 9.15 8.11
C VAL A 631 -17.19 8.54 9.45
N ALA A 632 -17.86 7.47 9.88
CA ALA A 632 -17.57 6.78 11.13
C ALA A 632 -16.13 6.24 11.23
N GLN A 633 -15.45 5.96 10.10
CA GLN A 633 -14.04 5.55 10.09
C GLN A 633 -13.10 6.66 10.58
N SER A 634 -13.45 7.93 10.38
CA SER A 634 -12.69 9.08 10.88
C SER A 634 -12.91 9.31 12.39
N LEU A 635 -14.01 8.82 12.96
CA LEU A 635 -14.33 8.96 14.38
C LEU A 635 -13.81 7.75 15.16
N SER A 636 -12.49 7.57 15.14
CA SER A 636 -11.80 6.55 15.92
C SER A 636 -11.93 6.81 17.44
N THR A 637 -11.66 5.80 18.26
CA THR A 637 -11.59 5.96 19.73
C THR A 637 -10.58 7.02 20.16
N ARG A 638 -9.51 7.22 19.37
CA ARG A 638 -8.52 8.29 19.59
C ARG A 638 -9.16 9.67 19.39
N ASN A 639 -9.92 9.87 18.33
CA ASN A 639 -10.62 11.13 18.07
C ASN A 639 -11.73 11.37 19.09
N VAL A 640 -12.43 10.33 19.54
CA VAL A 640 -13.41 10.43 20.64
C VAL A 640 -12.73 10.94 21.91
N LEU A 641 -11.57 10.39 22.29
CA LEU A 641 -10.80 10.85 23.45
C LEU A 641 -10.35 12.31 23.28
N ARG A 642 -9.90 12.70 22.09
CA ARG A 642 -9.54 14.10 21.77
C ARG A 642 -10.72 15.05 21.97
N ILE A 643 -11.87 14.75 21.36
CA ILE A 643 -13.07 15.58 21.51
C ILE A 643 -13.49 15.64 22.98
N ALA A 644 -13.43 14.52 23.70
CA ALA A 644 -13.78 14.46 25.12
C ALA A 644 -12.85 15.34 25.99
N LYS A 645 -11.55 15.49 25.67
CA LYS A 645 -10.66 16.43 26.37
C LYS A 645 -11.13 17.88 26.23
N HIS A 646 -11.53 18.28 25.01
CA HIS A 646 -12.04 19.62 24.75
C HIS A 646 -13.37 19.90 25.48
N LEU A 647 -14.23 18.89 25.62
CA LEU A 647 -15.53 19.03 26.27
C LEU A 647 -15.46 18.99 27.81
N LYS A 648 -14.30 18.68 28.41
CA LYS A 648 -14.15 18.54 29.87
C LYS A 648 -14.52 19.83 30.64
N GLN A 649 -14.26 21.00 30.06
CA GLN A 649 -14.34 22.29 30.74
C GLN A 649 -15.74 22.95 30.66
N ASN A 650 -16.59 22.57 29.68
CA ASN A 650 -17.85 23.26 29.38
C ASN A 650 -19.07 22.35 29.56
N THR A 651 -19.87 22.61 30.59
CA THR A 651 -21.07 21.80 30.93
C THR A 651 -22.39 22.47 30.57
N THR A 652 -22.41 23.79 30.36
CA THR A 652 -23.61 24.57 30.05
C THR A 652 -23.55 25.05 28.58
N ASN A 653 -24.43 24.53 27.70
CA ASN A 653 -24.48 24.78 26.24
C ASN A 653 -23.37 24.13 25.39
N TYR A 654 -23.14 22.82 25.56
CA TYR A 654 -22.11 22.08 24.82
C TYR A 654 -22.47 21.72 23.36
N HIS A 655 -23.73 21.85 22.94
CA HIS A 655 -24.20 21.35 21.64
C HIS A 655 -23.45 21.95 20.45
N ILE A 656 -23.20 23.27 20.47
CA ILE A 656 -22.47 23.99 19.41
C ILE A 656 -21.02 23.52 19.38
N GLN A 657 -20.34 23.52 20.53
CA GLN A 657 -18.95 23.09 20.63
C GLN A 657 -18.75 21.64 20.20
N LEU A 658 -19.68 20.74 20.57
CA LEU A 658 -19.66 19.34 20.15
C LEU A 658 -19.85 19.21 18.63
N ARG A 659 -20.82 19.95 18.06
CA ARG A 659 -21.05 19.99 16.61
C ARG A 659 -19.80 20.44 15.86
N ASP A 660 -19.18 21.53 16.29
CA ASP A 660 -17.98 22.07 15.64
C ASP A 660 -16.79 21.10 15.75
N GLN A 661 -16.59 20.47 16.91
CA GLN A 661 -15.57 19.44 17.07
C GLN A 661 -15.81 18.26 16.12
N LEU A 662 -17.05 17.79 15.98
CA LEU A 662 -17.39 16.71 15.06
C LEU A 662 -17.14 17.09 13.61
N ILE A 663 -17.55 18.28 13.18
CA ILE A 663 -17.32 18.81 11.82
C ILE A 663 -15.82 18.91 11.51
N ARG A 664 -15.02 19.37 12.48
CA ARG A 664 -13.56 19.51 12.34
C ARG A 664 -12.86 18.16 12.20
N GLN A 665 -13.12 17.24 13.13
CA GLN A 665 -12.43 15.93 13.12
C GLN A 665 -12.81 15.07 11.92
N THR A 666 -14.05 15.17 11.42
CA THR A 666 -14.47 14.47 10.20
C THR A 666 -14.06 15.19 8.91
N SER A 667 -13.56 16.43 9.02
CA SER A 667 -13.33 17.32 7.87
C SER A 667 -14.57 17.42 6.97
N ALA A 668 -15.76 17.48 7.59
CA ALA A 668 -17.04 17.44 6.89
C ALA A 668 -17.18 18.39 5.69
N PRO A 669 -16.61 19.62 5.69
CA PRO A 669 -16.66 20.52 4.55
C PRO A 669 -16.04 19.98 3.26
N PHE A 670 -15.11 19.02 3.35
CA PHE A 670 -14.41 18.43 2.21
C PHE A 670 -14.95 17.05 1.81
N LEU A 671 -16.00 16.56 2.48
CA LEU A 671 -16.65 15.30 2.11
C LEU A 671 -17.44 15.45 0.78
N PRO A 672 -17.61 14.37 0.00
CA PRO A 672 -18.51 14.37 -1.14
C PRO A 672 -19.93 14.81 -0.74
N ARG A 673 -20.62 15.60 -1.57
CA ARG A 673 -21.93 16.21 -1.27
C ARG A 673 -22.93 15.22 -0.66
N LEU A 674 -23.11 14.05 -1.26
CA LEU A 674 -24.03 13.03 -0.75
C LEU A 674 -23.70 12.57 0.68
N VAL A 675 -22.41 12.33 0.97
CA VAL A 675 -21.95 11.90 2.30
C VAL A 675 -22.04 13.06 3.30
N GLN A 676 -21.74 14.27 2.83
CA GLN A 676 -21.84 15.50 3.60
C GLN A 676 -23.28 15.78 4.04
N ASP A 677 -24.24 15.69 3.11
CA ASP A 677 -25.67 15.90 3.38
C ASP A 677 -26.20 14.88 4.37
N ALA A 678 -25.89 13.58 4.17
CA ALA A 678 -26.25 12.52 5.11
C ALA A 678 -25.67 12.76 6.51
N PHE A 679 -24.42 13.23 6.60
CA PHE A 679 -23.78 13.53 7.88
C PHE A 679 -24.42 14.73 8.59
N TYR A 680 -24.73 15.82 7.88
CA TYR A 680 -25.40 16.98 8.46
C TYR A 680 -26.85 16.66 8.86
N GLU A 681 -27.56 15.84 8.10
CA GLU A 681 -28.87 15.33 8.51
C GLU A 681 -28.77 14.51 9.80
N ALA A 682 -27.76 13.64 9.93
CA ALA A 682 -27.54 12.85 11.13
C ALA A 682 -27.25 13.74 12.35
N LEU A 683 -26.45 14.80 12.20
CA LEU A 683 -26.19 15.78 13.25
C LEU A 683 -27.47 16.53 13.67
N ASN A 684 -28.32 16.90 12.71
CA ASN A 684 -29.55 17.61 13.03
C ASN A 684 -30.56 16.66 13.72
N LYS A 685 -30.67 15.41 13.27
CA LYS A 685 -31.52 14.37 13.89
C LYS A 685 -31.11 14.06 15.33
N SER A 686 -29.84 14.22 15.70
CA SER A 686 -29.37 14.04 17.08
C SER A 686 -29.56 15.28 17.98
N GLY A 687 -30.19 16.35 17.50
CA GLY A 687 -30.40 17.57 18.30
C GLY A 687 -29.15 18.43 18.45
N LEU A 688 -28.22 18.35 17.48
CA LEU A 688 -27.10 19.28 17.32
C LEU A 688 -27.46 20.35 16.28
N GLU A 689 -28.55 21.07 16.51
CA GLU A 689 -29.07 22.10 15.59
C GLU A 689 -28.22 23.38 15.58
N VAL A 690 -28.33 24.13 14.49
CA VAL A 690 -27.70 25.43 14.31
C VAL A 690 -28.62 26.50 14.89
N ASN A 691 -28.26 27.08 16.04
CA ASN A 691 -28.88 28.32 16.49
C ASN A 691 -28.08 29.50 15.92
N GLU A 692 -28.62 30.14 14.88
CA GLU A 692 -28.04 31.32 14.20
C GLU A 692 -27.89 32.56 15.11
N GLN A 693 -28.38 32.54 16.35
CA GLN A 693 -28.45 33.72 17.22
C GLN A 693 -27.36 33.83 18.29
N THR A 694 -26.44 32.86 18.43
CA THR A 694 -25.36 32.97 19.43
C THR A 694 -24.12 33.66 18.87
N ILE A 695 -24.22 34.98 18.93
CA ILE A 695 -23.20 36.02 18.84
C ILE A 695 -21.80 35.53 19.26
N MET A 696 -20.85 35.79 18.36
CA MET A 696 -19.41 35.94 18.60
C MET A 696 -19.14 36.51 20.01
N SER A 697 -18.87 35.64 20.98
CA SER A 697 -18.18 36.11 22.17
C SER A 697 -16.78 36.51 21.72
N LYS A 698 -16.47 37.81 21.78
CA LYS A 698 -15.10 38.33 21.62
C LYS A 698 -14.30 37.85 22.83
N ILE A 699 -13.97 36.56 22.88
CA ILE A 699 -12.95 36.06 23.78
C ILE A 699 -11.63 36.49 23.16
N ASN A 700 -11.00 37.48 23.78
CA ASN A 700 -9.70 37.97 23.36
C ASN A 700 -8.66 36.90 23.78
N TRP A 701 -8.41 35.91 22.92
CA TRP A 701 -7.42 34.84 23.16
C TRP A 701 -6.01 35.39 23.43
N LYS A 702 -5.76 36.67 23.13
CA LYS A 702 -4.54 37.39 23.51
C LYS A 702 -4.39 37.54 25.02
N ASP A 703 -5.48 37.56 25.80
CA ASP A 703 -5.40 37.76 27.26
C ASP A 703 -4.90 36.50 28.01
N SER A 704 -5.07 35.29 27.45
CA SER A 704 -4.50 34.05 28.02
C SER A 704 -2.97 33.93 27.81
N THR A 705 -2.37 34.82 27.01
CA THR A 705 -0.93 34.77 26.68
C THR A 705 -0.04 35.45 27.72
N MET A 706 -0.59 36.31 28.58
CA MET A 706 0.18 37.11 29.54
C MET A 706 0.80 36.29 30.69
N ASN A 707 0.26 35.11 31.02
CA ASN A 707 0.69 34.35 32.20
C ASN A 707 1.83 33.33 31.97
N ASN A 708 2.31 33.13 30.74
CA ASN A 708 3.42 32.19 30.43
C ASN A 708 4.71 32.89 29.96
N SER A 709 4.84 34.19 30.22
CA SER A 709 5.95 35.03 29.74
C SER A 709 7.26 34.92 30.53
N ASP A 710 7.33 34.08 31.58
CA ASP A 710 8.41 34.15 32.58
C ASP A 710 9.51 33.06 32.53
N SER A 711 9.67 32.27 31.45
CA SER A 711 10.68 31.19 31.49
C SER A 711 11.45 30.82 30.22
N LEU A 712 11.58 31.71 29.23
CA LEU A 712 12.57 31.54 28.16
C LEU A 712 13.36 32.83 27.96
N LYS A 713 14.56 32.90 28.53
CA LYS A 713 15.58 33.89 28.13
C LYS A 713 15.89 33.63 26.66
N SER A 714 15.22 34.36 25.76
CA SER A 714 15.33 34.18 24.32
C SER A 714 16.74 34.51 23.85
N SER A 715 17.50 33.50 23.42
CA SER A 715 18.74 33.72 22.67
C SER A 715 18.43 34.50 21.37
N PHE A 716 19.42 35.18 20.80
CA PHE A 716 19.27 35.84 19.49
C PHE A 716 18.71 34.88 18.42
N GLU A 717 19.18 33.63 18.41
CA GLU A 717 18.70 32.59 17.51
C GLU A 717 17.21 32.26 17.71
N HIS A 718 16.71 32.26 18.95
CA HIS A 718 15.28 32.06 19.20
C HIS A 718 14.45 33.19 18.60
N ALA A 719 14.85 34.44 18.81
CA ALA A 719 14.13 35.60 18.27
C ALA A 719 14.12 35.64 16.74
N ALA A 720 15.24 35.25 16.10
CA ALA A 720 15.35 35.21 14.64
C ALA A 720 14.44 34.14 13.99
N LYS A 721 14.11 33.07 14.71
CA LYS A 721 13.22 32.00 14.24
C LYS A 721 11.72 32.30 14.46
N VAL A 722 11.37 33.39 15.15
CA VAL A 722 9.96 33.80 15.30
C VAL A 722 9.48 34.42 13.97
N PRO A 723 8.38 33.93 13.37
CA PRO A 723 7.89 34.49 12.12
C PRO A 723 7.40 35.93 12.30
N PHE A 724 7.54 36.73 11.23
CA PHE A 724 6.95 38.05 11.14
C PHE A 724 6.06 38.10 9.89
N THR A 725 4.75 38.24 10.09
CA THR A 725 3.79 38.31 8.98
C THR A 725 2.79 39.44 9.17
N ILE A 726 2.43 40.09 8.06
CA ILE A 726 1.34 41.05 8.03
C ILE A 726 0.05 40.25 7.95
N PHE A 727 -0.74 40.32 9.02
CA PHE A 727 -2.01 39.62 9.15
C PHE A 727 -3.13 40.63 9.39
N TYR A 728 -4.17 40.56 8.58
CA TYR A 728 -5.41 41.32 8.79
C TYR A 728 -6.42 40.40 9.45
N GLU A 729 -6.89 40.80 10.63
CA GLU A 729 -7.85 40.01 11.40
C GLU A 729 -9.18 39.89 10.66
N ASN A 730 -9.68 38.65 10.61
CA ASN A 730 -10.99 38.28 10.09
C ASN A 730 -11.67 37.47 11.21
N PRO A 731 -12.94 37.76 11.56
CA PRO A 731 -13.68 37.01 12.58
C PRO A 731 -13.48 35.49 12.55
N ILE A 732 -13.55 34.88 11.36
CA ILE A 732 -13.44 33.42 11.19
C ILE A 732 -12.00 32.95 11.43
N HIS A 733 -11.01 33.68 10.94
CA HIS A 733 -9.62 33.32 11.19
C HIS A 733 -9.27 33.48 12.68
N SER A 734 -9.81 34.51 13.34
CA SER A 734 -9.62 34.71 14.78
C SER A 734 -10.22 33.56 15.59
N GLU A 735 -11.39 33.07 15.20
CA GLU A 735 -12.02 31.89 15.80
C GLU A 735 -11.17 30.63 15.59
N ILE A 736 -10.68 30.40 14.37
CA ILE A 736 -9.78 29.26 14.06
C ILE A 736 -8.50 29.35 14.90
N ILE A 737 -7.89 30.53 15.01
CA ILE A 737 -6.67 30.73 15.83
C ILE A 737 -6.94 30.43 17.31
N GLN A 738 -8.08 30.85 17.83
CA GLN A 738 -8.49 30.52 19.20
C GLN A 738 -8.63 29.01 19.38
N GLN A 739 -9.33 28.32 18.48
CA GLN A 739 -9.50 26.86 18.55
C GLN A 739 -8.15 26.13 18.41
N MET A 740 -7.26 26.62 17.54
CA MET A 740 -5.89 26.11 17.43
C MET A 740 -5.13 26.28 18.75
N HIS A 741 -5.29 27.42 19.43
CA HIS A 741 -4.66 27.68 20.72
C HIS A 741 -5.14 26.69 21.80
N GLU A 742 -6.44 26.43 21.87
CA GLU A 742 -7.01 25.45 22.79
C GLU A 742 -6.42 24.04 22.57
N SER A 743 -6.37 23.55 21.32
CA SER A 743 -5.75 22.25 21.01
C SER A 743 -4.24 22.24 21.29
N PHE A 744 -3.54 23.34 21.04
CA PHE A 744 -2.11 23.46 21.31
C PHE A 744 -1.79 23.37 22.81
N LEU A 745 -2.60 24.01 23.66
CA LEU A 745 -2.49 23.93 25.13
C LEU A 745 -2.75 22.50 25.66
N LEU A 746 -3.63 21.75 25.01
CA LEU A 746 -3.87 20.33 25.32
C LEU A 746 -2.71 19.41 24.86
N GLY A 747 -1.68 19.97 24.23
CA GLY A 747 -0.50 19.25 23.79
C GLY A 747 -0.64 18.57 22.43
N GLU A 748 -1.64 18.95 21.62
CA GLU A 748 -1.91 18.28 20.35
C GLU A 748 -1.06 18.84 19.20
N HIS A 749 -0.76 17.96 18.24
CA HIS A 749 -0.25 18.38 16.93
C HIS A 749 -1.42 18.84 16.06
N LEU A 750 -1.20 19.89 15.26
CA LEU A 750 -2.25 20.54 14.48
C LEU A 750 -2.12 20.21 13.00
N LEU A 751 -3.25 20.02 12.31
CA LEU A 751 -3.32 19.81 10.87
C LEU A 751 -4.32 20.79 10.26
N LEU A 752 -3.83 21.67 9.39
CA LEU A 752 -4.64 22.65 8.67
C LEU A 752 -4.82 22.17 7.24
N ILE A 753 -6.07 21.93 6.85
CA ILE A 753 -6.44 21.39 5.53
C ILE A 753 -7.29 22.42 4.81
N GLY A 754 -6.98 22.71 3.55
CA GLY A 754 -7.81 23.60 2.75
C GLY A 754 -7.30 23.79 1.34
N PRO A 755 -8.07 24.45 0.46
CA PRO A 755 -7.62 24.77 -0.88
C PRO A 755 -6.37 25.67 -0.86
N GLN A 756 -5.70 25.79 -2.00
CA GLN A 756 -4.55 26.68 -2.12
C GLN A 756 -5.00 28.15 -2.03
N GLY A 757 -4.18 28.98 -1.40
CA GLY A 757 -4.43 30.42 -1.31
C GLY A 757 -5.40 30.89 -0.21
N VAL A 758 -5.92 30.01 0.64
CA VAL A 758 -6.81 30.35 1.79
C VAL A 758 -6.08 30.89 3.03
N ALA A 759 -4.84 31.36 2.88
CA ALA A 759 -4.02 31.92 3.96
C ALA A 759 -3.57 30.96 5.09
N LYS A 760 -3.56 29.64 4.87
CA LYS A 760 -3.06 28.61 5.84
C LYS A 760 -1.73 29.00 6.50
N ASN A 761 -0.72 29.33 5.68
CA ASN A 761 0.60 29.77 6.15
C ASN A 761 0.53 31.04 7.01
N ARG A 762 -0.28 32.04 6.61
CA ARG A 762 -0.37 33.30 7.37
C ARG A 762 -1.05 33.13 8.72
N ILE A 763 -2.03 32.24 8.82
CA ILE A 763 -2.72 31.94 10.09
C ILE A 763 -1.72 31.34 11.08
N VAL A 764 -0.93 30.35 10.66
CA VAL A 764 0.11 29.73 11.51
C VAL A 764 1.18 30.73 11.91
N ASP A 765 1.68 31.51 10.96
CA ASP A 765 2.74 32.47 11.21
C ASP A 765 2.29 33.55 12.18
N HIS A 766 1.07 34.07 12.01
CA HIS A 766 0.50 35.05 12.93
C HIS A 766 0.28 34.46 14.33
N TYR A 767 -0.18 33.21 14.43
CA TYR A 767 -0.33 32.50 15.70
C TYR A 767 1.01 32.38 16.43
N LEU A 768 2.06 31.91 15.75
CA LEU A 768 3.40 31.77 16.32
C LEU A 768 4.06 33.11 16.64
N GLN A 769 3.86 34.12 15.79
CA GLN A 769 4.31 35.49 16.03
C GLN A 769 3.70 36.06 17.31
N THR A 770 2.40 35.86 17.52
CA THR A 770 1.69 36.37 18.70
C THR A 770 2.18 35.71 19.98
N LEU A 771 2.47 34.41 19.93
CA LEU A 771 3.02 33.66 21.06
C LEU A 771 4.55 33.80 21.21
N LYS A 772 5.22 34.48 20.27
CA LYS A 772 6.69 34.58 20.19
C LYS A 772 7.39 33.21 20.21
N LEU A 773 6.78 32.22 19.55
CA LEU A 773 7.34 30.87 19.48
C LEU A 773 8.23 30.72 18.24
N PRO A 774 9.45 30.16 18.39
CA PRO A 774 10.33 29.90 17.26
C PRO A 774 9.78 28.75 16.40
N ARG A 775 9.92 28.87 15.09
CA ARG A 775 9.55 27.81 14.14
C ARG A 775 10.72 27.27 13.35
N GLU A 776 10.65 25.98 13.03
CA GLU A 776 11.46 25.32 12.03
C GLU A 776 10.55 25.00 10.83
N TYR A 777 10.78 25.66 9.70
CA TYR A 777 9.93 25.51 8.50
C TYR A 777 10.48 24.43 7.57
N ILE A 778 9.62 23.53 7.12
CA ILE A 778 9.96 22.40 6.25
C ILE A 778 8.90 22.34 5.16
N GLN A 779 9.31 22.36 3.90
CA GLN A 779 8.42 22.15 2.76
C GLN A 779 8.64 20.76 2.18
N LEU A 780 7.56 19.99 2.02
CA LEU A 780 7.62 18.65 1.44
C LEU A 780 7.33 18.66 -0.06
N HIS A 781 8.01 17.77 -0.76
CA HIS A 781 7.90 17.55 -2.18
C HIS A 781 7.78 16.04 -2.46
N ARG A 782 7.43 15.68 -3.69
CA ARG A 782 7.35 14.28 -4.11
C ARG A 782 8.70 13.56 -4.05
N ASP A 783 9.78 14.32 -4.24
CA ASP A 783 11.15 13.82 -4.23
C ASP A 783 11.83 13.96 -2.86
N THR A 784 11.10 14.42 -1.82
CA THR A 784 11.66 14.52 -0.47
C THR A 784 12.03 13.15 0.05
N THR A 785 13.29 12.97 0.42
CA THR A 785 13.78 11.70 0.97
C THR A 785 13.80 11.73 2.49
N VAL A 786 13.76 10.56 3.11
CA VAL A 786 13.96 10.39 4.56
C VAL A 786 15.27 11.03 5.02
N GLN A 787 16.33 10.90 4.22
CA GLN A 787 17.62 11.51 4.52
C GLN A 787 17.49 13.03 4.64
N SER A 788 16.85 13.70 3.69
CA SER A 788 16.66 15.16 3.73
C SER A 788 15.87 15.66 4.95
N LEU A 789 15.00 14.82 5.51
CA LEU A 789 14.24 15.13 6.74
C LEU A 789 15.00 14.86 8.03
N THR A 790 16.11 14.12 7.97
CA THR A 790 16.90 13.74 9.14
C THR A 790 18.19 14.53 9.20
N ILE A 791 18.88 14.66 8.07
CA ILE A 791 20.22 15.22 7.95
C ILE A 791 20.29 16.09 6.70
N GLN A 792 20.95 17.24 6.81
CA GLN A 792 21.31 18.11 5.69
C GLN A 792 22.80 18.00 5.42
N ALA A 793 23.16 17.81 4.15
CA ALA A 793 24.55 17.81 3.70
C ALA A 793 24.95 19.22 3.25
N ASN A 794 25.83 19.86 4.01
CA ASN A 794 26.37 21.18 3.69
C ASN A 794 27.80 21.06 3.19
N ILE A 795 28.21 21.85 2.20
CA ILE A 795 29.61 21.88 1.76
C ILE A 795 30.30 23.06 2.43
N ILE A 796 31.15 22.79 3.41
CA ILE A 796 31.92 23.81 4.14
C ILE A 796 33.40 23.63 3.78
N ASN A 797 34.01 24.66 3.21
CA ASN A 797 35.42 24.65 2.79
C ASN A 797 35.79 23.46 1.88
N GLY A 798 34.88 23.08 0.98
CA GLY A 798 35.07 21.94 0.06
C GLY A 798 34.92 20.56 0.70
N ARG A 799 34.44 20.46 1.95
CA ARG A 799 34.10 19.19 2.62
C ARG A 799 32.60 19.11 2.89
N ILE A 800 32.02 17.93 2.68
CA ILE A 800 30.63 17.66 3.04
C ILE A 800 30.58 17.49 4.56
N VAL A 801 29.86 18.37 5.23
CA VAL A 801 29.54 18.34 6.65
C VAL A 801 28.06 18.04 6.78
N TYR A 802 27.74 16.99 7.52
CA TYR A 802 26.36 16.58 7.78
C TYR A 802 25.85 17.28 9.05
N GLU A 803 24.76 18.02 8.91
CA GLU A 803 24.08 18.72 10.00
C GLU A 803 22.68 18.18 10.24
N ASP A 804 22.17 18.37 11.45
CA ASP A 804 20.78 18.05 11.77
C ASP A 804 19.81 18.86 10.91
N SER A 805 18.79 18.20 10.37
CA SER A 805 17.71 18.88 9.66
C SER A 805 16.89 19.79 10.60
N PRO A 806 16.09 20.73 10.05
CA PRO A 806 15.16 21.55 10.83
C PRO A 806 14.21 20.72 11.70
N LEU A 807 13.80 19.53 11.25
CA LEU A 807 12.95 18.63 12.04
C LEU A 807 13.66 18.15 13.31
N ILE A 808 14.91 17.71 13.17
CA ILE A 808 15.70 17.20 14.30
C ILE A 808 16.07 18.33 15.26
N LYS A 809 16.38 19.52 14.73
CA LYS A 809 16.59 20.74 15.53
C LYS A 809 15.33 21.08 16.35
N ALA A 810 14.15 21.06 15.74
CA ALA A 810 12.88 21.28 16.45
C ALA A 810 12.65 20.25 17.57
N ILE A 811 12.92 18.97 17.31
CA ILE A 811 12.78 17.89 18.30
C ILE A 811 13.71 18.11 19.51
N LYS A 812 14.96 18.54 19.27
CA LYS A 812 15.97 18.77 20.31
C LYS A 812 15.70 20.04 21.12
N GLU A 813 15.41 21.13 20.43
CA GLU A 813 15.24 22.47 21.02
C GLU A 813 13.84 22.68 21.61
N GLY A 814 12.84 21.92 21.16
CA GLY A 814 11.44 22.11 21.54
C GLY A 814 10.70 23.19 20.75
N SER A 815 11.29 23.65 19.64
CA SER A 815 10.68 24.59 18.71
C SER A 815 9.51 23.95 17.94
N VAL A 816 8.64 24.78 17.35
CA VAL A 816 7.50 24.28 16.57
C VAL A 816 7.97 23.91 15.16
N ALA A 817 7.77 22.65 14.75
CA ALA A 817 8.00 22.23 13.36
C ALA A 817 6.77 22.56 12.50
N VAL A 818 6.93 23.43 11.50
CA VAL A 818 5.88 23.76 10.52
C VAL A 818 6.18 23.01 9.23
N ILE A 819 5.34 22.03 8.90
CA ILE A 819 5.47 21.19 7.70
C ILE A 819 4.45 21.64 6.66
N ASP A 820 4.91 22.17 5.54
CA ASP A 820 4.07 22.62 4.42
C ASP A 820 4.04 21.60 3.27
N GLU A 821 2.96 21.64 2.49
CA GLU A 821 2.70 20.75 1.36
C GLU A 821 2.78 19.24 1.71
N ALA A 822 2.33 18.86 2.90
CA ALA A 822 2.46 17.48 3.38
C ALA A 822 1.68 16.45 2.55
N ASP A 823 0.68 16.90 1.78
CA ASP A 823 -0.01 16.10 0.76
C ASP A 823 0.91 15.60 -0.36
N LYS A 824 2.05 16.25 -0.60
CA LYS A 824 3.03 15.85 -1.63
C LYS A 824 4.06 14.86 -1.13
N ALA A 825 4.07 14.54 0.16
CA ALA A 825 5.09 13.69 0.77
C ALA A 825 5.01 12.23 0.26
N PRO A 826 6.14 11.58 -0.07
CA PRO A 826 6.14 10.17 -0.43
C PRO A 826 5.83 9.26 0.77
N THR A 827 5.43 8.01 0.48
CA THR A 827 4.91 7.04 1.47
C THR A 827 5.92 6.68 2.57
N ASN A 828 7.22 6.67 2.25
CA ASN A 828 8.31 6.46 3.20
C ASN A 828 8.44 7.61 4.20
N VAL A 829 8.31 8.86 3.73
CA VAL A 829 8.32 10.07 4.57
C VAL A 829 7.12 10.08 5.51
N THR A 830 5.91 9.77 5.01
CA THR A 830 4.70 9.75 5.84
C THR A 830 4.77 8.68 6.93
N GLY A 831 5.34 7.50 6.63
CA GLY A 831 5.57 6.44 7.62
C GLY A 831 6.48 6.85 8.78
N ILE A 832 7.52 7.64 8.50
CA ILE A 832 8.44 8.11 9.54
C ILE A 832 7.82 9.21 10.38
N LEU A 833 7.13 10.16 9.76
CA LEU A 833 6.35 11.17 10.50
C LEU A 833 5.30 10.50 11.39
N LYS A 834 4.67 9.41 10.95
CA LYS A 834 3.74 8.61 11.76
C LYS A 834 4.39 8.10 13.03
N SER A 835 5.57 7.49 12.91
CA SER A 835 6.33 6.97 14.07
C SER A 835 6.56 8.07 15.09
N LEU A 836 7.00 9.25 14.62
CA LEU A 836 7.31 10.39 15.46
C LEU A 836 6.08 10.92 16.20
N ILE A 837 4.94 11.05 15.51
CA ILE A 837 3.70 11.58 16.12
C ILE A 837 3.05 10.57 17.06
N GLU A 838 3.03 9.29 16.68
CA GLU A 838 2.33 8.25 17.44
C GLU A 838 3.10 7.82 18.69
N SER A 839 4.41 7.59 18.54
CA SER A 839 5.24 7.01 19.59
C SER A 839 6.25 7.99 20.17
N GLY A 840 6.43 9.18 19.58
CA GLY A 840 7.52 10.09 19.92
C GLY A 840 8.91 9.55 19.55
N SER A 841 8.97 8.46 18.79
CA SER A 841 10.21 7.80 18.38
C SER A 841 10.40 7.81 16.85
N MET A 842 11.66 7.89 16.42
CA MET A 842 12.01 8.01 15.00
C MET A 842 13.42 7.49 14.75
N PHE A 843 13.59 6.68 13.71
CA PHE A 843 14.89 6.16 13.26
C PHE A 843 15.50 7.13 12.25
N LEU A 844 16.78 7.46 12.41
CA LEU A 844 17.50 8.40 11.54
C LEU A 844 18.43 7.65 10.58
N THR A 845 18.75 8.29 9.46
CA THR A 845 19.57 7.70 8.39
C THR A 845 21.05 7.55 8.74
N ASP A 846 21.53 8.23 9.77
CA ASP A 846 22.88 8.08 10.33
C ASP A 846 22.96 7.03 11.44
N GLY A 847 21.85 6.34 11.75
CA GLY A 847 21.78 5.37 12.85
C GLY A 847 21.56 5.98 14.23
N ARG A 848 21.34 7.29 14.34
CA ARG A 848 20.80 7.88 15.58
C ARG A 848 19.29 7.58 15.69
N HIS A 849 18.76 7.62 16.91
CA HIS A 849 17.36 7.35 17.18
C HIS A 849 16.78 8.41 18.11
N VAL A 850 15.60 8.91 17.74
CA VAL A 850 14.77 9.76 18.58
C VAL A 850 13.94 8.86 19.50
N TYR A 851 13.95 9.16 20.79
CA TYR A 851 13.10 8.53 21.79
C TYR A 851 12.35 9.59 22.60
N PRO A 852 11.14 9.27 23.08
CA PRO A 852 10.46 10.07 24.09
C PRO A 852 11.36 10.34 25.30
N LYS A 853 11.12 11.48 25.95
CA LYS A 853 11.80 11.83 27.21
C LYS A 853 11.52 10.82 28.32
N GLU A 854 10.30 10.27 28.34
CA GLU A 854 9.79 9.33 29.35
C GLU A 854 10.41 7.93 29.24
N THR A 855 11.02 7.60 28.10
CA THR A 855 11.70 6.31 27.93
C THR A 855 12.87 6.25 28.92
N GLY A 856 13.02 5.17 29.68
CA GLY A 856 14.10 5.01 30.65
C GLY A 856 15.51 5.08 30.06
N ASN A 857 16.53 4.91 30.89
CA ASN A 857 17.92 4.85 30.40
C ASN A 857 18.13 3.60 29.53
N ILE A 858 18.41 3.82 28.24
CA ILE A 858 18.71 2.74 27.30
C ILE A 858 20.22 2.47 27.37
N THR A 859 20.63 1.51 28.19
CA THR A 859 22.05 1.15 28.39
C THR A 859 22.65 0.36 27.22
N THR A 860 21.82 -0.13 26.30
CA THR A 860 22.24 -0.96 25.16
C THR A 860 22.68 -0.15 23.94
N ILE A 861 22.39 1.15 23.89
CA ILE A 861 22.70 2.03 22.75
C ILE A 861 23.67 3.12 23.25
N PRO A 862 24.75 3.44 22.51
CA PRO A 862 25.65 4.53 22.85
C PRO A 862 24.89 5.85 23.03
N SER A 863 25.25 6.63 24.05
CA SER A 863 24.54 7.87 24.39
C SER A 863 24.56 8.92 23.27
N ASN A 864 25.59 8.93 22.43
CA ASN A 864 25.70 9.78 21.24
C ASN A 864 24.74 9.39 20.10
N MET A 865 24.14 8.20 20.16
CA MET A 865 23.15 7.73 19.19
C MET A 865 21.70 8.02 19.62
N ILE A 866 21.50 8.61 20.81
CA ILE A 866 20.16 8.84 21.38
C ILE A 866 19.83 10.35 21.31
N ILE A 867 18.66 10.66 20.75
CA ILE A 867 18.08 12.00 20.77
C ILE A 867 16.80 11.94 21.60
N ARG A 868 16.67 12.82 22.60
CA ARG A 868 15.48 12.89 23.45
C ARG A 868 14.53 13.96 22.94
N THR A 869 13.26 13.60 22.72
CA THR A 869 12.23 14.54 22.31
C THR A 869 11.95 15.55 23.42
N HIS A 870 11.97 16.85 23.09
CA HIS A 870 11.66 17.92 24.02
C HIS A 870 10.14 17.97 24.34
N PRO A 871 9.71 18.19 25.60
CA PRO A 871 8.28 18.17 25.97
C PRO A 871 7.43 19.23 25.27
N ASN A 872 8.04 20.38 24.92
CA ASN A 872 7.37 21.47 24.20
C ASN A 872 7.36 21.29 22.68
N PHE A 873 8.02 20.26 22.14
CA PHE A 873 8.01 20.00 20.70
C PHE A 873 6.57 19.82 20.20
N ARG A 874 6.20 20.61 19.20
CA ARG A 874 4.88 20.54 18.55
C ARG A 874 5.06 20.61 17.05
N MET A 875 4.08 20.06 16.34
CA MET A 875 4.08 20.01 14.89
C MET A 875 2.79 20.60 14.36
N ILE A 876 2.92 21.50 13.40
CA ILE A 876 1.81 22.12 12.68
C ILE A 876 1.98 21.74 11.21
N VAL A 877 1.05 20.95 10.70
CA VAL A 877 1.08 20.46 9.33
C VAL A 877 0.07 21.20 8.48
N LEU A 878 0.49 21.59 7.28
CA LEU A 878 -0.32 22.25 6.28
C LEU A 878 -0.44 21.32 5.08
N ALA A 879 -1.67 21.04 4.67
CA ALA A 879 -1.96 20.15 3.55
C ALA A 879 -3.09 20.71 2.69
N ASN A 880 -3.11 20.34 1.42
CA ASN A 880 -4.25 20.61 0.54
C ASN A 880 -5.41 19.66 0.78
N ARG A 881 -6.61 20.01 0.29
CA ARG A 881 -7.79 19.14 0.37
C ARG A 881 -7.53 17.78 -0.33
N PRO A 882 -8.01 16.66 0.22
CA PRO A 882 -7.94 15.36 -0.47
C PRO A 882 -8.83 15.36 -1.74
N GLY A 883 -8.30 14.90 -2.89
CA GLY A 883 -9.05 14.81 -4.16
C GLY A 883 -8.25 15.15 -5.43
N PHE A 884 -8.82 14.79 -6.60
CA PHE A 884 -8.26 15.02 -7.94
C PHE A 884 -8.00 16.53 -8.20
N PRO A 885 -6.89 16.95 -8.86
CA PRO A 885 -5.96 16.19 -9.71
C PRO A 885 -4.65 15.77 -9.03
N PHE A 886 -4.47 15.95 -7.72
CA PHE A 886 -3.19 15.68 -7.08
C PHE A 886 -3.10 14.23 -6.58
N LEU A 887 -2.23 13.46 -7.25
CA LEU A 887 -1.86 12.05 -7.01
C LEU A 887 -1.25 11.74 -5.61
N GLY A 888 -1.37 12.63 -4.61
CA GLY A 888 -0.80 12.45 -3.28
C GLY A 888 -1.88 12.27 -2.22
N ASN A 889 -2.42 11.06 -2.06
CA ASN A 889 -3.60 10.81 -1.21
C ASN A 889 -3.33 9.99 0.07
N ASP A 890 -2.11 9.48 0.27
CA ASP A 890 -1.84 8.58 1.42
C ASP A 890 -1.60 9.32 2.74
N PHE A 891 -1.25 10.61 2.73
CA PHE A 891 -0.97 11.37 3.95
C PHE A 891 -2.19 11.40 4.88
N PHE A 892 -3.34 11.87 4.41
CA PHE A 892 -4.53 11.99 5.26
C PHE A 892 -5.03 10.62 5.73
N LEU A 893 -5.01 9.62 4.85
CA LEU A 893 -5.43 8.26 5.17
C LEU A 893 -4.53 7.60 6.23
N SER A 894 -3.22 7.90 6.23
CA SER A 894 -2.26 7.30 7.16
C SER A 894 -2.11 8.08 8.48
N LEU A 895 -2.20 9.42 8.42
CA LEU A 895 -1.82 10.31 9.51
C LEU A 895 -2.95 11.22 10.03
N GLY A 896 -4.04 11.40 9.29
CA GLY A 896 -5.08 12.39 9.63
C GLY A 896 -5.63 12.24 11.05
N ASP A 897 -5.86 11.00 11.49
CA ASP A 897 -6.37 10.66 12.84
C ASP A 897 -5.41 11.05 14.00
N HIS A 898 -4.13 11.31 13.69
CA HIS A 898 -3.14 11.68 14.69
C HIS A 898 -3.12 13.19 15.01
N PHE A 899 -3.78 14.02 14.21
CA PHE A 899 -3.78 15.47 14.35
C PHE A 899 -5.15 16.02 14.76
N SER A 900 -5.13 17.12 15.52
CA SER A 900 -6.30 17.98 15.60
C SER A 900 -6.47 18.71 14.27
N THR A 901 -7.57 18.41 13.57
CA THR A 901 -7.76 18.86 12.18
C THR A 901 -8.58 20.15 12.12
N PHE A 902 -8.13 21.10 11.31
CA PHE A 902 -8.72 22.41 11.09
C PHE A 902 -9.00 22.60 9.59
N PRO A 903 -10.24 22.39 9.14
CA PRO A 903 -10.63 22.69 7.77
C PRO A 903 -10.70 24.21 7.57
N ILE A 904 -9.84 24.74 6.71
CA ILE A 904 -9.81 26.16 6.34
C ILE A 904 -10.49 26.32 4.98
N LEU A 905 -11.60 27.04 5.00
CA LEU A 905 -12.40 27.36 3.83
C LEU A 905 -12.10 28.77 3.33
N ASN A 906 -12.59 29.08 2.14
CA ASN A 906 -12.64 30.49 1.71
C ASN A 906 -13.56 31.26 2.68
N PRO A 907 -13.20 32.50 3.05
CA PRO A 907 -14.08 33.32 3.87
C PRO A 907 -15.41 33.54 3.15
N PRO A 908 -16.54 33.58 3.87
CA PRO A 908 -17.83 33.94 3.31
C PRO A 908 -17.79 35.39 2.83
N ARG A 909 -18.70 35.71 1.90
CA ARG A 909 -18.77 36.97 1.16
C ARG A 909 -18.41 38.22 1.99
N GLU A 910 -19.12 38.45 3.09
CA GLU A 910 -18.90 39.64 3.95
C GLU A 910 -17.50 39.67 4.59
N SER A 911 -17.00 38.52 5.06
CA SER A 911 -15.66 38.42 5.64
C SER A 911 -14.56 38.58 4.59
N GLU A 912 -14.79 38.10 3.36
CA GLU A 912 -13.88 38.29 2.23
C GLU A 912 -13.78 39.77 1.85
N ILE A 913 -14.91 40.49 1.79
CA ILE A 913 -14.95 41.93 1.51
C ILE A 913 -14.17 42.71 2.58
N ILE A 914 -14.40 42.44 3.87
CA ILE A 914 -13.68 43.10 4.98
C ILE A 914 -12.17 42.88 4.85
N LEU A 915 -11.75 41.65 4.53
CA LEU A 915 -10.35 41.32 4.32
C LEU A 915 -9.75 42.09 3.13
N LEU A 916 -10.45 42.16 2.00
CA LEU A 916 -9.99 42.88 0.81
C LEU A 916 -9.94 44.39 1.04
N GLN A 917 -10.88 44.95 1.80
CA GLN A 917 -10.92 46.37 2.12
C GLN A 917 -9.71 46.80 2.97
N ASN A 918 -9.17 45.90 3.80
CA ASN A 918 -7.90 46.13 4.50
C ASN A 918 -6.67 46.13 3.57
N PHE A 919 -6.73 45.38 2.45
CA PHE A 919 -5.67 45.42 1.42
C PHE A 919 -5.80 46.62 0.47
N GLY A 920 -7.02 47.13 0.26
CA GLY A 920 -7.33 48.21 -0.66
C GLY A 920 -8.34 49.20 -0.08
N PRO A 921 -7.94 50.05 0.89
CA PRO A 921 -8.86 50.96 1.57
C PRO A 921 -9.45 52.04 0.66
N ASN A 922 -8.79 52.35 -0.46
CA ASN A 922 -9.22 53.39 -1.40
C ASN A 922 -10.21 52.88 -2.46
N ILE A 923 -10.55 51.59 -2.44
CA ILE A 923 -11.44 50.97 -3.43
C ILE A 923 -12.88 51.02 -2.93
N GLU A 924 -13.80 51.43 -3.80
CA GLU A 924 -15.23 51.41 -3.52
C GLU A 924 -15.73 50.00 -3.21
N ARG A 925 -16.50 49.85 -2.13
CA ARG A 925 -17.06 48.57 -1.68
C ARG A 925 -17.85 47.82 -2.77
N LYS A 926 -18.55 48.55 -3.65
CA LYS A 926 -19.29 47.95 -4.78
C LYS A 926 -18.38 47.18 -5.76
N LYS A 927 -17.17 47.69 -6.04
CA LYS A 927 -16.20 47.00 -6.89
C LYS A 927 -15.66 45.74 -6.21
N LEU A 928 -15.47 45.78 -4.89
CA LEU A 928 -15.07 44.61 -4.09
C LEU A 928 -16.17 43.55 -4.09
N GLU A 929 -17.44 43.95 -3.91
CA GLU A 929 -18.60 43.05 -3.97
C GLU A 929 -18.69 42.34 -5.33
N GLN A 930 -18.58 43.09 -6.44
CA GLN A 930 -18.55 42.52 -7.79
C GLN A 930 -17.45 41.48 -7.98
N LEU A 931 -16.22 41.79 -7.54
CA LEU A 931 -15.09 40.89 -7.65
C LEU A 931 -15.27 39.61 -6.79
N VAL A 932 -15.77 39.75 -5.56
CA VAL A 932 -16.03 38.61 -4.67
C VAL A 932 -17.10 37.70 -5.25
N ASP A 933 -18.18 38.26 -5.81
CA ASP A 933 -19.27 37.48 -6.40
C ASP A 933 -18.78 36.69 -7.64
N VAL A 934 -18.00 37.33 -8.51
CA VAL A 934 -17.34 36.65 -9.66
C VAL A 934 -16.46 35.49 -9.19
N PHE A 935 -15.54 35.74 -8.26
CA PHE A 935 -14.62 34.70 -7.79
C PHE A 935 -15.33 33.58 -7.04
N THR A 936 -16.46 33.86 -6.40
CA THR A 936 -17.30 32.84 -5.74
C THR A 936 -17.91 31.88 -6.77
N GLU A 937 -18.49 32.41 -7.86
CA GLU A 937 -19.03 31.58 -8.93
C GLU A 937 -17.93 30.76 -9.63
N LEU A 938 -16.76 31.36 -9.90
CA LEU A 938 -15.62 30.65 -10.49
C LEU A 938 -15.11 29.50 -9.62
N ARG A 939 -15.01 29.72 -8.31
CA ARG A 939 -14.63 28.67 -7.35
C ARG A 939 -15.66 27.54 -7.33
N GLN A 940 -16.95 27.86 -7.42
CA GLN A 940 -18.01 26.86 -7.47
C GLN A 940 -17.92 25.99 -8.73
N LEU A 941 -17.68 26.60 -9.89
CA LEU A 941 -17.46 25.87 -11.14
C LEU A 941 -16.23 24.96 -11.08
N SER A 942 -15.18 25.38 -10.37
CA SER A 942 -14.02 24.51 -10.13
C SER A 942 -14.34 23.35 -9.18
N ILE A 943 -15.15 23.57 -8.15
CA ILE A 943 -15.63 22.50 -7.24
C ILE A 943 -16.51 21.50 -8.00
N ASP A 944 -17.35 21.98 -8.90
CA ASP A 944 -18.21 21.14 -9.75
C ASP A 944 -17.43 20.41 -10.87
N GLY A 945 -16.12 20.66 -11.00
CA GLY A 945 -15.26 20.03 -12.00
C GLY A 945 -15.45 20.57 -13.42
N ILE A 946 -16.15 21.69 -13.57
CA ILE A 946 -16.43 22.34 -14.85
C ILE A 946 -15.19 23.09 -15.36
N ILE A 947 -14.47 23.75 -14.46
CA ILE A 947 -13.19 24.42 -14.75
C ILE A 947 -12.10 23.71 -13.95
N SER A 948 -10.96 23.43 -14.58
CA SER A 948 -9.84 22.72 -13.95
C SER A 948 -9.08 23.60 -12.94
N TYR A 949 -8.98 24.90 -13.19
CA TYR A 949 -8.21 25.84 -12.38
C TYR A 949 -9.04 26.43 -11.22
N PRO A 950 -8.61 26.26 -9.95
CA PRO A 950 -9.28 26.84 -8.80
C PRO A 950 -8.76 28.25 -8.50
N TYR A 951 -9.53 29.28 -8.88
CA TYR A 951 -9.18 30.69 -8.60
C TYR A 951 -9.13 31.00 -7.10
N SER A 952 -8.00 31.57 -6.68
CA SER A 952 -7.65 31.69 -5.26
C SER A 952 -7.83 33.11 -4.72
N LEU A 953 -7.98 33.23 -3.40
CA LEU A 953 -8.00 34.53 -2.71
C LEU A 953 -6.71 35.33 -2.91
N ARG A 954 -5.58 34.66 -3.19
CA ARG A 954 -4.29 35.32 -3.48
C ARG A 954 -4.36 36.17 -4.76
N GLU A 955 -5.02 35.66 -5.79
CA GLU A 955 -5.21 36.38 -7.07
C GLU A 955 -6.13 37.57 -6.87
N LEU A 956 -7.23 37.38 -6.15
CA LEU A 956 -8.17 38.45 -5.83
C LEU A 956 -7.49 39.57 -5.02
N VAL A 957 -6.67 39.23 -4.02
CA VAL A 957 -5.86 40.20 -3.27
C VAL A 957 -4.86 40.93 -4.17
N SER A 958 -4.30 40.26 -5.19
CA SER A 958 -3.38 40.90 -6.12
C SER A 958 -4.07 41.95 -7.00
N ILE A 959 -5.28 41.66 -7.49
CA ILE A 959 -6.13 42.60 -8.24
C ILE A 959 -6.46 43.82 -7.38
N VAL A 960 -6.90 43.59 -6.13
CA VAL A 960 -7.26 44.65 -5.19
C VAL A 960 -6.05 45.53 -4.84
N LYS A 961 -4.87 44.94 -4.61
CA LYS A 961 -3.65 45.71 -4.38
C LYS A 961 -3.27 46.58 -5.58
N HIS A 962 -3.41 46.05 -6.79
CA HIS A 962 -3.14 46.79 -8.02
C HIS A 962 -4.09 47.98 -8.17
N LEU A 963 -5.40 47.76 -8.05
CA LEU A 963 -6.41 48.82 -8.16
C LEU A 963 -6.27 49.90 -7.06
N ASN A 964 -5.80 49.52 -5.87
CA ASN A 964 -5.58 50.48 -4.79
C ASN A 964 -4.36 51.38 -5.06
N MET A 965 -3.33 50.86 -5.72
CA MET A 965 -2.12 51.61 -6.07
C MET A 965 -2.25 52.37 -7.39
N PHE A 966 -3.03 51.83 -8.34
CA PHE A 966 -3.27 52.39 -9.67
C PHE A 966 -4.79 52.53 -9.92
N PRO A 967 -5.46 53.54 -9.32
CA PRO A 967 -6.91 53.70 -9.40
C PRO A 967 -7.42 54.08 -10.80
N ASN A 968 -6.55 54.54 -11.69
CA ASN A 968 -6.89 54.95 -13.06
C ASN A 968 -7.01 53.75 -14.02
N ASP A 969 -6.48 52.59 -13.64
CA ASP A 969 -6.51 51.41 -14.50
C ASP A 969 -7.89 50.77 -14.50
N SER A 970 -8.32 50.27 -15.66
CA SER A 970 -9.64 49.68 -15.81
C SER A 970 -9.71 48.31 -15.13
N LEU A 971 -10.84 47.99 -14.49
CA LEU A 971 -11.07 46.69 -13.84
C LEU A 971 -10.86 45.53 -14.82
N ALA A 972 -11.29 45.70 -16.07
CA ALA A 972 -11.16 44.69 -17.12
C ALA A 972 -9.69 44.41 -17.48
N ASP A 973 -8.85 45.44 -17.52
CA ASP A 973 -7.43 45.29 -17.83
C ASP A 973 -6.66 44.64 -16.69
N VAL A 974 -6.98 44.97 -15.43
CA VAL A 974 -6.32 44.34 -14.26
C VAL A 974 -6.68 42.86 -14.13
N ILE A 975 -7.93 42.51 -14.45
CA ILE A 975 -8.43 41.13 -14.44
C ILE A 975 -7.69 40.27 -15.47
N ARG A 976 -7.30 40.81 -16.63
CA ARG A 976 -6.51 40.07 -17.65
C ARG A 976 -5.23 39.46 -17.10
N ASN A 977 -4.57 40.13 -16.14
CA ASN A 977 -3.35 39.61 -15.50
C ASN A 977 -3.52 38.22 -14.86
N VAL A 978 -4.76 37.84 -14.51
CA VAL A 978 -5.08 36.51 -13.95
C VAL A 978 -5.58 35.55 -15.02
N PHE A 979 -6.43 36.01 -15.94
CA PHE A 979 -7.14 35.16 -16.90
C PHE A 979 -6.46 34.99 -18.26
N ASP A 980 -5.40 35.74 -18.57
CA ASP A 980 -4.76 35.68 -19.90
C ASP A 980 -4.11 34.32 -20.21
N LEU A 981 -3.77 33.54 -19.19
CA LEU A 981 -3.30 32.15 -19.37
C LEU A 981 -4.40 31.24 -19.93
N ASP A 982 -5.67 31.54 -19.62
CA ASP A 982 -6.82 30.76 -20.09
C ASP A 982 -7.22 31.11 -21.53
N ASN A 983 -6.65 32.16 -22.14
CA ASN A 983 -6.94 32.58 -23.52
C ASN A 983 -6.80 31.45 -24.55
N TYR A 984 -5.93 30.46 -24.28
CA TYR A 984 -5.71 29.32 -25.15
C TYR A 984 -6.77 28.21 -25.03
N ASN A 985 -7.64 28.29 -24.02
CA ASN A 985 -8.77 27.38 -23.82
C ASN A 985 -10.09 28.10 -24.12
N THR A 986 -10.57 27.96 -25.36
CA THR A 986 -11.77 28.64 -25.85
C THR A 986 -13.00 28.37 -24.99
N ASP A 987 -13.16 27.13 -24.52
CA ASP A 987 -14.32 26.71 -23.73
C ASP A 987 -14.33 27.35 -22.33
N VAL A 988 -13.16 27.46 -21.70
CA VAL A 988 -13.01 28.15 -20.41
C VAL A 988 -13.23 29.65 -20.61
N MET A 989 -12.68 30.24 -21.67
CA MET A 989 -12.81 31.66 -21.96
C MET A 989 -14.23 32.10 -22.25
N ASP A 990 -15.01 31.32 -22.99
CA ASP A 990 -16.41 31.65 -23.26
C ASP A 990 -17.26 31.62 -21.98
N ARG A 991 -16.93 30.70 -21.05
CA ARG A 991 -17.53 30.67 -19.71
C ARG A 991 -17.08 31.85 -18.85
N LEU A 992 -15.79 32.18 -18.84
CA LEU A 992 -15.26 33.35 -18.14
C LEU A 992 -15.92 34.64 -18.64
N ARG A 993 -16.05 34.82 -19.96
CA ARG A 993 -16.74 35.97 -20.57
C ARG A 993 -18.19 36.06 -20.13
N THR A 994 -18.94 34.95 -20.21
CA THR A 994 -20.35 34.94 -19.82
C THR A 994 -20.56 35.29 -18.33
N ILE A 995 -19.66 34.83 -17.45
CA ILE A 995 -19.69 35.17 -16.02
C ILE A 995 -19.32 36.64 -15.82
N LEU A 996 -18.20 37.10 -16.37
CA LEU A 996 -17.71 38.48 -16.21
C LEU A 996 -18.72 39.51 -16.76
N HIS A 997 -19.35 39.23 -17.91
CA HIS A 997 -20.41 40.07 -18.46
C HIS A 997 -21.66 40.10 -17.58
N ARG A 998 -22.03 38.97 -16.95
CA ARG A 998 -23.18 38.91 -16.03
C ARG A 998 -23.01 39.84 -14.83
N TYR A 999 -21.78 39.99 -14.33
CA TYR A 999 -21.45 40.91 -13.23
C TYR A 999 -21.02 42.30 -13.70
N GLY A 1000 -21.16 42.63 -14.98
CA GLY A 1000 -20.93 43.97 -15.53
C GLY A 1000 -19.45 44.32 -15.77
N ILE A 1001 -18.57 43.33 -15.91
CA ILE A 1001 -17.14 43.52 -16.21
C ILE A 1001 -16.92 43.31 -17.72
N PRO A 1002 -16.60 44.37 -18.49
CA PRO A 1002 -16.40 44.26 -19.94
C PRO A 1002 -15.05 43.60 -20.29
N PHE A 1003 -15.00 42.27 -20.24
CA PHE A 1003 -13.79 41.49 -20.48
C PHE A 1003 -13.68 41.05 -21.95
N HIS A 1004 -12.58 41.37 -22.63
CA HIS A 1004 -12.36 41.01 -24.04
C HIS A 1004 -13.50 41.43 -24.98
N ILE A 1005 -13.97 42.67 -24.88
CA ILE A 1005 -14.76 43.28 -25.96
C ILE A 1005 -13.81 43.45 -27.15
N GLU A 1006 -13.82 42.50 -28.09
CA GLU A 1006 -13.26 42.76 -29.41
C GLU A 1006 -14.00 43.97 -29.98
N ASN A 1007 -13.29 44.98 -30.49
CA ASN A 1007 -13.85 46.14 -31.18
C ASN A 1007 -14.65 45.77 -32.46
N ARG A 1008 -15.04 44.49 -32.65
CA ARG A 1008 -15.66 43.96 -33.87
C ARG A 1008 -17.14 43.63 -33.76
N THR A 1009 -17.76 43.61 -32.59
CA THR A 1009 -19.21 43.32 -32.50
C THR A 1009 -19.92 44.17 -31.44
N VAL A 1010 -20.15 45.44 -31.76
CA VAL A 1010 -21.15 46.25 -31.07
C VAL A 1010 -22.51 45.93 -31.67
N ASN A 1011 -23.31 45.08 -31.03
CA ASN A 1011 -24.72 44.90 -31.41
C ASN A 1011 -25.53 46.07 -30.82
N LEU A 1012 -25.64 47.15 -31.59
CA LEU A 1012 -26.32 48.40 -31.22
C LEU A 1012 -27.86 48.31 -31.25
N ALA A 1013 -28.47 47.18 -31.62
CA ALA A 1013 -29.93 47.05 -31.69
C ALA A 1013 -30.43 45.61 -31.48
N ILE A 1014 -31.63 45.50 -30.89
CA ILE A 1014 -32.39 44.26 -30.77
C ILE A 1014 -32.99 43.93 -32.14
N SER A 1015 -32.67 42.77 -32.72
CA SER A 1015 -33.27 42.31 -33.97
C SER A 1015 -34.72 41.90 -33.75
N HIS A 1016 -35.68 42.68 -34.27
CA HIS A 1016 -37.06 42.24 -34.35
C HIS A 1016 -37.27 41.38 -35.60
N PRO A 1017 -37.96 40.24 -35.51
CA PRO A 1017 -38.34 39.48 -36.68
C PRO A 1017 -39.32 40.32 -37.52
N LEU A 1018 -39.03 40.48 -38.81
CA LEU A 1018 -39.94 41.13 -39.74
C LEU A 1018 -41.29 40.40 -39.71
N LYS A 1019 -42.38 41.14 -39.48
CA LYS A 1019 -43.73 40.60 -39.68
C LYS A 1019 -43.86 40.20 -41.15
N LEU A 1020 -44.12 38.91 -41.40
CA LEU A 1020 -44.42 38.37 -42.71
C LEU A 1020 -45.52 39.23 -43.37
N ILE A 1021 -45.19 39.89 -44.47
CA ILE A 1021 -46.16 40.56 -45.33
C ILE A 1021 -47.09 39.46 -45.87
N PRO A 1022 -48.42 39.60 -45.81
CA PRO A 1022 -49.32 38.61 -46.39
C PRO A 1022 -49.08 38.55 -47.91
N LYS A 1023 -48.94 37.32 -48.44
CA LYS A 1023 -48.89 37.04 -49.88
C LYS A 1023 -50.07 37.74 -50.56
N GLN A 1024 -49.81 38.75 -51.38
CA GLN A 1024 -50.87 39.44 -52.13
C GLN A 1024 -51.11 38.83 -53.51
N GLU A 1025 -50.12 38.22 -54.17
CA GLU A 1025 -50.34 37.61 -55.51
C GLU A 1025 -49.46 36.37 -55.76
N THR A 1026 -49.99 35.47 -56.58
CA THR A 1026 -49.33 34.27 -57.12
C THR A 1026 -49.33 34.34 -58.64
N TRP A 1027 -48.16 34.22 -59.26
CA TRP A 1027 -48.01 34.15 -60.71
C TRP A 1027 -47.85 32.69 -61.15
N GLN A 1028 -48.67 32.24 -62.10
CA GLN A 1028 -48.47 30.98 -62.82
C GLN A 1028 -47.72 31.26 -64.11
N ILE A 1029 -46.51 30.71 -64.23
CA ILE A 1029 -45.77 30.71 -65.49
C ILE A 1029 -46.18 29.44 -66.24
N MET A 1030 -46.94 29.62 -67.32
CA MET A 1030 -47.29 28.55 -68.26
C MET A 1030 -46.06 28.19 -69.10
N MET A 1031 -45.70 26.90 -69.07
CA MET A 1031 -44.76 26.32 -70.03
C MET A 1031 -45.51 26.09 -71.35
N THR A 1032 -44.97 26.62 -72.44
CA THR A 1032 -45.38 26.24 -73.80
C THR A 1032 -44.35 25.31 -74.41
N ASP A 1033 -44.84 24.15 -74.82
CA ASP A 1033 -44.10 22.97 -75.27
C ASP A 1033 -43.36 23.18 -76.60
N GLY A 1034 -42.19 22.53 -76.71
CA GLY A 1034 -41.38 22.51 -77.92
C GLY A 1034 -40.12 21.65 -77.80
N GLY A 1035 -40.29 20.37 -77.42
CA GLY A 1035 -39.23 19.36 -77.37
C GLY A 1035 -39.66 18.06 -76.68
N ASN A 1036 -40.45 17.24 -77.38
CA ASN A 1036 -41.09 16.02 -76.88
C ASN A 1036 -40.09 14.92 -76.48
N ILE A 1037 -40.25 14.42 -75.25
CA ILE A 1037 -39.82 13.09 -74.81
C ILE A 1037 -41.09 12.24 -74.71
N GLU A 1038 -41.18 11.18 -75.51
CA GLU A 1038 -42.26 10.20 -75.45
C GLU A 1038 -42.11 9.27 -74.24
N GLN A 1039 -43.24 9.09 -73.56
CA GLN A 1039 -43.47 8.23 -72.41
C GLN A 1039 -43.71 6.75 -72.79
N SER A 1040 -43.59 5.92 -71.74
CA SER A 1040 -44.03 4.52 -71.55
C SER A 1040 -42.96 3.47 -71.93
N SER A 1041 -42.55 2.58 -71.03
CA SER A 1041 -43.38 1.78 -70.11
C SER A 1041 -42.95 1.80 -68.63
N SER A 1042 -43.92 1.54 -67.78
CA SER A 1042 -43.94 1.56 -66.32
C SER A 1042 -43.01 0.55 -65.64
N ILE A 1043 -42.42 0.95 -64.50
CA ILE A 1043 -42.54 0.21 -63.22
C ILE A 1043 -42.71 1.24 -62.10
N ILE A 1044 -43.78 1.03 -61.34
CA ILE A 1044 -44.15 1.79 -60.15
C ILE A 1044 -43.15 1.46 -59.05
N LEU A 1045 -42.36 2.45 -58.62
CA LEU A 1045 -41.80 2.46 -57.27
C LEU A 1045 -42.61 3.47 -56.48
N ASN A 1046 -43.43 2.93 -55.58
CA ASN A 1046 -44.34 3.67 -54.73
C ASN A 1046 -43.63 4.83 -54.04
N GLU A 1047 -44.17 6.03 -54.27
CA GLU A 1047 -44.04 7.18 -53.40
C GLU A 1047 -44.50 6.77 -52.00
N ASN A 1048 -43.55 6.50 -51.10
CA ASN A 1048 -43.69 6.63 -49.65
C ASN A 1048 -42.35 6.31 -48.96
N SER A 1049 -41.37 7.20 -49.07
CA SER A 1049 -40.43 7.59 -47.98
C SER A 1049 -39.34 8.54 -48.51
N ASN A 1050 -39.60 9.84 -48.35
CA ASN A 1050 -38.66 10.91 -48.00
C ASN A 1050 -37.21 10.89 -48.54
N LYS A 1051 -36.94 11.86 -49.43
CA LYS A 1051 -35.67 12.62 -49.61
C LYS A 1051 -34.36 11.80 -49.53
N GLN A 1052 -33.83 11.41 -50.69
CA GLN A 1052 -32.39 11.11 -50.82
C GLN A 1052 -31.59 12.37 -50.47
N SER A 1053 -31.01 12.41 -49.26
CA SER A 1053 -30.24 13.56 -48.79
C SER A 1053 -28.78 13.40 -49.23
N MET A 1054 -28.35 14.18 -50.22
CA MET A 1054 -26.93 14.33 -50.53
C MET A 1054 -26.37 15.39 -49.56
N LYS A 1055 -25.43 15.00 -48.67
CA LYS A 1055 -24.86 15.90 -47.66
C LYS A 1055 -23.37 16.13 -47.96
N ILE A 1056 -23.01 17.38 -48.25
CA ILE A 1056 -21.62 17.80 -48.48
C ILE A 1056 -21.13 18.45 -47.19
N ILE A 1057 -20.05 17.93 -46.60
CA ILE A 1057 -19.48 18.45 -45.35
C ILE A 1057 -18.09 19.00 -45.61
N GLN A 1058 -17.87 20.24 -45.17
CA GLN A 1058 -16.59 20.94 -45.37
C GLN A 1058 -15.56 20.66 -44.26
N SER A 1059 -15.97 20.21 -43.07
CA SER A 1059 -15.06 19.95 -41.95
C SER A 1059 -15.51 18.76 -41.08
N ILE A 1060 -14.61 17.80 -40.85
CA ILE A 1060 -14.83 16.63 -39.99
C ILE A 1060 -13.82 16.66 -38.84
N ASN A 1061 -14.24 16.30 -37.62
CA ASN A 1061 -13.35 16.24 -36.46
C ASN A 1061 -12.27 15.18 -36.64
N ARG A 1062 -11.02 15.64 -36.67
CA ARG A 1062 -9.80 14.84 -36.79
C ARG A 1062 -9.15 14.68 -35.42
N THR A 1063 -8.69 13.48 -35.14
CA THR A 1063 -7.89 13.15 -33.95
C THR A 1063 -6.55 12.54 -34.38
N ASP A 1064 -5.46 13.07 -33.82
CA ASP A 1064 -4.09 12.59 -34.08
C ASP A 1064 -3.73 11.55 -33.01
N LEU A 1065 -3.61 10.27 -33.40
CA LEU A 1065 -3.47 9.16 -32.45
C LEU A 1065 -2.02 8.91 -32.01
N ARG A 1066 -1.04 9.40 -32.77
CA ARG A 1066 0.40 9.21 -32.51
C ARG A 1066 0.90 9.85 -31.22
N THR A 1067 0.15 10.80 -30.66
CA THR A 1067 0.47 11.46 -29.38
C THR A 1067 -0.05 10.69 -28.17
N GLN A 1068 -1.02 9.78 -28.36
CA GLN A 1068 -1.70 9.07 -27.28
C GLN A 1068 -1.33 7.59 -27.19
N ASN A 1069 -1.11 6.91 -28.32
CA ASN A 1069 -0.73 5.50 -28.37
C ASN A 1069 0.36 5.25 -29.42
N PHE A 1070 1.31 4.36 -29.14
CA PHE A 1070 2.33 3.94 -30.11
C PHE A 1070 1.72 2.91 -31.07
N SER A 1071 1.07 3.39 -32.13
CA SER A 1071 0.53 2.57 -33.22
C SER A 1071 0.80 3.22 -34.57
N GLU A 1072 0.69 2.43 -35.64
CA GLU A 1072 0.87 2.90 -37.03
C GLU A 1072 -0.34 3.73 -37.53
N LEU A 1073 -1.39 3.85 -36.72
CA LEU A 1073 -2.56 4.70 -36.98
C LEU A 1073 -2.22 6.18 -36.79
N ILE A 1074 -2.18 6.93 -37.90
CA ILE A 1074 -1.79 8.34 -37.88
C ILE A 1074 -2.98 9.25 -37.55
N TYR A 1075 -4.12 9.07 -38.23
CA TYR A 1075 -5.31 9.93 -38.11
C TYR A 1075 -6.59 9.13 -37.94
N LYS A 1076 -7.49 9.61 -37.08
CA LYS A 1076 -8.86 9.12 -36.93
C LYS A 1076 -9.86 10.24 -37.19
N TYR A 1077 -10.82 9.98 -38.08
CA TYR A 1077 -11.91 10.89 -38.42
C TYR A 1077 -13.23 10.32 -37.88
N ARG A 1078 -14.05 11.16 -37.25
CA ARG A 1078 -15.36 10.75 -36.73
C ARG A 1078 -16.48 11.37 -37.56
N LEU A 1079 -17.27 10.52 -38.23
CA LEU A 1079 -18.44 10.94 -38.98
C LEU A 1079 -19.65 11.08 -38.03
N PRO A 1080 -20.48 12.11 -38.22
CA PRO A 1080 -21.70 12.30 -37.42
C PRO A 1080 -22.83 11.46 -38.01
N LEU A 1081 -22.81 10.15 -37.73
CA LEU A 1081 -23.86 9.23 -38.11
C LEU A 1081 -24.86 9.07 -36.96
N ASP A 1082 -26.13 8.89 -37.31
CA ASP A 1082 -27.19 8.56 -36.37
C ASP A 1082 -27.09 7.07 -35.97
N GLU A 1083 -27.60 6.69 -34.81
CA GLU A 1083 -27.50 5.31 -34.25
C GLU A 1083 -28.08 4.22 -35.16
N THR A 1084 -28.90 4.58 -36.16
CA THR A 1084 -29.52 3.64 -37.11
C THR A 1084 -28.86 3.64 -38.49
N THR A 1085 -27.88 4.52 -38.73
CA THR A 1085 -27.20 4.68 -40.03
C THR A 1085 -25.89 3.91 -40.11
N TYR A 1086 -25.90 2.82 -40.87
CA TYR A 1086 -24.71 2.03 -41.15
C TYR A 1086 -24.10 2.40 -42.50
N VAL A 1087 -22.84 2.02 -42.73
CA VAL A 1087 -22.11 2.38 -43.95
C VAL A 1087 -21.94 1.18 -44.86
N HIS A 1088 -22.30 1.40 -46.12
CA HIS A 1088 -22.29 0.40 -47.16
C HIS A 1088 -20.97 0.39 -47.94
N ASP A 1089 -20.47 1.57 -48.33
CA ASP A 1089 -19.29 1.66 -49.18
C ASP A 1089 -18.54 2.99 -49.02
N LEU A 1090 -17.25 2.99 -49.34
CA LEU A 1090 -16.40 4.17 -49.38
C LEU A 1090 -15.52 4.17 -50.64
N ASN A 1091 -15.45 5.32 -51.30
CA ASN A 1091 -14.54 5.51 -52.43
C ASN A 1091 -13.80 6.85 -52.35
N VAL A 1092 -12.55 6.90 -52.85
CA VAL A 1092 -11.72 8.11 -52.85
C VAL A 1092 -11.52 8.59 -54.27
N LEU A 1093 -11.93 9.82 -54.55
CA LEU A 1093 -11.67 10.51 -55.81
C LEU A 1093 -10.33 11.23 -55.72
N ASN A 1094 -9.31 10.66 -56.34
CA ASN A 1094 -7.94 11.19 -56.32
C ASN A 1094 -7.82 12.57 -56.99
N GLU A 1095 -8.63 12.85 -58.02
CA GLU A 1095 -8.56 14.11 -58.79
C GLU A 1095 -9.00 15.34 -57.98
N ASN A 1096 -10.02 15.20 -57.13
CA ASN A 1096 -10.58 16.28 -56.31
C ASN A 1096 -10.21 16.19 -54.82
N LYS A 1097 -9.34 15.24 -54.46
CA LYS A 1097 -8.95 14.91 -53.07
C LYS A 1097 -10.16 14.76 -52.15
N SER A 1098 -11.23 14.15 -52.66
CA SER A 1098 -12.50 14.01 -51.95
C SER A 1098 -12.84 12.55 -51.74
N VAL A 1099 -13.45 12.25 -50.61
CA VAL A 1099 -13.89 10.90 -50.27
C VAL A 1099 -15.41 10.87 -50.24
N LEU A 1100 -15.95 9.81 -50.82
CA LEU A 1100 -17.37 9.51 -50.97
C LEU A 1100 -17.73 8.36 -50.05
N ILE A 1101 -18.80 8.50 -49.28
CA ILE A 1101 -19.31 7.45 -48.39
C ILE A 1101 -20.80 7.25 -48.65
N LEU A 1102 -21.19 6.00 -48.89
CA LEU A 1102 -22.58 5.59 -49.00
C LEU A 1102 -23.06 5.03 -47.67
N THR A 1103 -24.09 5.63 -47.07
CA THR A 1103 -24.71 5.12 -45.83
C THR A 1103 -26.13 4.62 -46.12
N GLY A 1104 -26.59 3.65 -45.34
CA GLY A 1104 -27.96 3.09 -45.38
C GLY A 1104 -28.77 3.49 -44.14
N ASN A 1105 -30.11 3.49 -44.26
CA ASN A 1105 -31.09 3.85 -43.21
C ASN A 1105 -30.94 5.25 -42.55
N PRO A 1106 -31.14 6.37 -43.27
CA PRO A 1106 -31.59 6.48 -44.66
C PRO A 1106 -30.42 6.43 -45.66
N LEU A 1107 -30.75 6.05 -46.89
CA LEU A 1107 -29.76 5.97 -47.97
C LEU A 1107 -29.26 7.38 -48.32
N SER A 1108 -28.00 7.68 -47.98
CA SER A 1108 -27.39 8.99 -48.21
C SER A 1108 -25.95 8.89 -48.68
N LEU A 1109 -25.56 9.85 -49.54
CA LEU A 1109 -24.21 9.96 -50.08
C LEU A 1109 -23.52 11.17 -49.45
N TRP A 1110 -22.38 10.90 -48.80
CA TRP A 1110 -21.58 11.88 -48.09
C TRP A 1110 -20.30 12.17 -48.85
N ILE A 1111 -19.97 13.46 -49.00
CA ILE A 1111 -18.77 13.90 -49.73
C ILE A 1111 -17.96 14.83 -48.82
N PHE A 1112 -16.67 14.51 -48.61
CA PHE A 1112 -15.74 15.37 -47.86
C PHE A 1112 -14.43 15.60 -48.62
N LYS A 1113 -13.86 16.81 -48.51
CA LYS A 1113 -12.57 17.17 -49.11
C LYS A 1113 -11.44 17.08 -48.08
N LEU A 1114 -10.33 16.47 -48.45
CA LEU A 1114 -9.10 16.40 -47.65
C LEU A 1114 -8.20 17.61 -47.90
N GLY A 1115 -7.47 18.05 -46.87
CA GLY A 1115 -6.52 19.16 -46.97
C GLY A 1115 -5.33 18.84 -47.89
N GLU A 1116 -4.66 19.86 -48.43
CA GLU A 1116 -3.69 19.73 -49.54
C GLU A 1116 -2.56 18.70 -49.32
N ASN A 1117 -2.12 18.51 -48.07
CA ASN A 1117 -1.04 17.59 -47.67
C ASN A 1117 -1.49 16.15 -47.33
N GLN A 1118 -2.79 15.84 -47.36
CA GLN A 1118 -3.36 14.61 -46.80
C GLN A 1118 -3.71 13.53 -47.84
N ALA A 1119 -3.75 13.87 -49.13
CA ALA A 1119 -4.27 12.98 -50.18
C ALA A 1119 -3.24 12.03 -50.83
N LYS A 1120 -1.95 12.13 -50.49
CA LYS A 1120 -0.88 11.45 -51.25
C LYS A 1120 -0.71 9.95 -50.93
N LYS A 1121 -1.37 9.38 -49.91
CA LYS A 1121 -1.20 7.96 -49.52
C LYS A 1121 -2.47 7.37 -48.89
N ILE A 1122 -3.57 7.23 -49.63
CA ILE A 1122 -4.70 6.41 -49.18
C ILE A 1122 -4.63 5.08 -49.93
N VAL A 1123 -4.29 4.00 -49.22
CA VAL A 1123 -4.31 2.62 -49.74
C VAL A 1123 -5.67 2.03 -49.39
N LYS A 1124 -6.35 1.37 -50.35
CA LYS A 1124 -7.61 0.64 -50.09
C LYS A 1124 -7.32 -0.48 -49.07
N GLY A 1125 -7.69 -0.26 -47.80
CA GLY A 1125 -7.45 -1.20 -46.70
C GLY A 1125 -8.64 -1.29 -45.75
N THR A 1126 -9.27 -2.46 -45.77
CA THR A 1126 -10.09 -3.15 -44.75
C THR A 1126 -10.98 -2.34 -43.78
N PHE A 1127 -12.30 -2.55 -43.92
CA PHE A 1127 -13.32 -2.16 -42.95
C PHE A 1127 -13.22 -3.00 -41.67
N ALA A 1128 -13.23 -2.35 -40.51
CA ALA A 1128 -13.50 -2.98 -39.22
C ALA A 1128 -14.65 -2.23 -38.54
N ALA A 1129 -15.85 -2.82 -38.55
CA ALA A 1129 -16.94 -2.39 -37.69
C ALA A 1129 -16.63 -2.87 -36.26
N CYS A 1130 -16.18 -1.99 -35.39
CA CYS A 1130 -16.06 -2.30 -33.97
C CYS A 1130 -17.45 -2.19 -33.31
N SER A 1131 -18.17 -3.30 -33.18
CA SER A 1131 -19.29 -3.40 -32.25
C SER A 1131 -18.74 -3.69 -30.85
N ASN A 1132 -18.46 -2.67 -30.05
CA ASN A 1132 -18.31 -2.80 -28.60
C ASN A 1132 -18.77 -1.51 -27.91
N ASP A 1133 -19.94 -1.59 -27.30
CA ASP A 1133 -20.43 -0.95 -26.07
C ASP A 1133 -20.41 0.57 -25.85
N ASP A 1134 -20.03 1.40 -26.82
CA ASP A 1134 -20.38 2.83 -26.80
C ASP A 1134 -21.36 3.13 -27.94
N PHE A 1135 -22.62 3.41 -27.60
CA PHE A 1135 -23.66 3.90 -28.52
C PHE A 1135 -23.18 5.17 -29.22
N ASN A 1136 -22.61 5.01 -30.42
CA ASN A 1136 -22.44 5.97 -31.53
C ASN A 1136 -21.54 5.30 -32.58
N GLU A 1137 -22.13 4.76 -33.66
CA GLU A 1137 -21.39 4.11 -34.75
C GLU A 1137 -20.34 5.07 -35.34
N SER A 1138 -19.06 4.70 -35.27
CA SER A 1138 -17.95 5.50 -35.81
C SER A 1138 -17.22 4.71 -36.89
N LEU A 1139 -17.04 5.31 -38.07
CA LEU A 1139 -16.20 4.71 -39.11
C LEU A 1139 -14.74 5.00 -38.89
N LEU A 1140 -13.93 3.97 -39.18
CA LEU A 1140 -12.49 4.02 -39.19
C LEU A 1140 -12.00 3.87 -40.63
N PHE A 1141 -11.13 4.77 -41.09
CA PHE A 1141 -10.37 4.56 -42.33
C PHE A 1141 -8.89 4.82 -42.06
N ILE A 1142 -8.05 3.90 -42.52
CA ILE A 1142 -6.62 3.81 -42.20
C ILE A 1142 -5.80 4.45 -43.33
N VAL A 1143 -4.79 5.25 -42.96
CA VAL A 1143 -3.81 5.82 -43.89
C VAL A 1143 -2.46 5.20 -43.54
N GLU A 1144 -2.09 4.11 -44.21
CA GLU A 1144 -0.81 3.41 -43.98
C GLU A 1144 0.36 4.04 -44.76
N SER A 1145 1.57 3.90 -44.20
CA SER A 1145 2.82 4.12 -44.92
C SER A 1145 3.74 2.91 -44.81
N PHE A 1146 3.83 2.18 -45.95
CA PHE A 1146 4.81 1.16 -46.35
C PHE A 1146 4.60 -0.32 -45.99
N GLN A 1147 4.85 -1.13 -47.02
CA GLN A 1147 4.74 -2.59 -47.18
C GLN A 1147 5.52 -3.40 -46.12
N LEU A 1148 4.86 -4.39 -45.49
CA LEU A 1148 5.31 -5.80 -45.37
C LEU A 1148 4.39 -6.62 -44.42
N ILE A 1149 3.81 -7.70 -44.98
CA ILE A 1149 3.59 -9.04 -44.39
C ILE A 1149 2.32 -9.36 -43.56
N PHE A 1150 1.51 -10.26 -44.17
CA PHE A 1150 0.75 -11.43 -43.68
C PHE A 1150 -0.13 -11.39 -42.40
N ASP A 1151 -1.42 -11.66 -42.65
CA ASP A 1151 -2.33 -12.60 -41.98
C ASP A 1151 -2.00 -13.10 -40.56
N ILE A 1152 -2.89 -12.80 -39.60
CA ILE A 1152 -3.63 -13.76 -38.74
C ILE A 1152 -4.60 -12.94 -37.87
N ILE A 1153 -5.89 -12.91 -38.22
CA ILE A 1153 -7.00 -12.90 -37.23
C ILE A 1153 -8.13 -13.76 -37.82
N VAL A 1154 -8.12 -15.05 -37.46
CA VAL A 1154 -9.28 -15.94 -37.62
C VAL A 1154 -10.12 -15.82 -36.35
N CYS A 1155 -11.23 -15.08 -36.42
CA CYS A 1155 -12.32 -15.21 -35.45
C CYS A 1155 -13.44 -16.01 -36.11
N SER A 1156 -13.62 -17.23 -35.61
CA SER A 1156 -14.71 -18.14 -35.91
C SER A 1156 -16.04 -17.60 -35.37
N PHE A 1157 -17.05 -17.44 -36.23
CA PHE A 1157 -18.44 -17.62 -35.81
C PHE A 1157 -19.25 -18.29 -36.94
N THR A 1158 -19.66 -19.51 -36.62
CA THR A 1158 -20.70 -20.31 -37.26
C THR A 1158 -22.07 -19.68 -37.00
N SER A 1159 -22.87 -19.41 -38.03
CA SER A 1159 -24.20 -20.04 -38.19
C SER A 1159 -25.03 -19.38 -39.29
N ARG A 1160 -25.35 -20.22 -40.27
CA ARG A 1160 -26.50 -20.28 -41.18
C ARG A 1160 -26.43 -19.56 -42.53
N PRO A 1161 -26.68 -20.32 -43.62
CA PRO A 1161 -26.58 -19.88 -44.99
C PRO A 1161 -27.91 -19.28 -45.44
N ASP A 1162 -27.89 -18.39 -46.42
CA ASP A 1162 -28.92 -18.42 -47.46
C ASP A 1162 -28.30 -17.93 -48.78
N LEU A 1163 -28.17 -18.92 -49.66
CA LEU A 1163 -28.29 -18.88 -51.11
C LEU A 1163 -27.97 -17.55 -51.83
N PHE A 1164 -26.80 -17.58 -52.47
CA PHE A 1164 -26.62 -17.50 -53.91
C PHE A 1164 -27.22 -16.32 -54.72
N ASN A 1165 -26.27 -15.76 -55.49
CA ASN A 1165 -26.39 -15.26 -56.86
C ASN A 1165 -26.81 -13.81 -57.09
N ALA A 1166 -25.74 -13.01 -57.24
CA ALA A 1166 -25.40 -12.32 -58.49
C ALA A 1166 -26.45 -11.37 -59.10
N SER A 1167 -26.25 -10.08 -58.83
CA SER A 1167 -26.04 -9.03 -59.86
C SER A 1167 -25.48 -7.78 -59.21
#